data_AF-A0A7V9RWK8-F1
#
_entry.id   AF-A0A7V9RWK8-F1
#
_cell.length_a   1.000
_cell.length_b   1.000
_cell.length_c   1.000
_cell.angle_alpha   90.00
_cell.angle_beta   90.00
_cell.angle_gamma   90.00
#
_symmetry.space_group_name_H-M   'P 1'
#
loop_
_entity.id
_entity.type
_entity.pdbx_description
1 polymer ?
#
loop_
_entity_poly.entity_id
_entity_poly.type
_entity_poly.pdbx_seq_one_letter_code
_entity_poly.pdbx_strand_id
1 'polypeptide(L)'
;MKRFRRLGLVAAPFFVLVAIASIGPGTADGKRRATSTEKVILFASDGMRQDLAERYAAQGVMPTYRQLLRDGVRADNDGLIQGFPPNTGVGWHTLATGTWPGEHGSMNNTYHRIGEGNFNNRTSFATTGALQADTVGQAAERAGKTVVSVEWVGARNYVPALQGPVVDFRTFFSNRGILLNYDLPNQPADANRFGVSYQRVDLDDAAGWSNVPASFSPARQEQLVVTNTAFPASDNFTRFYDLYIYDSTNDSATNYDHVLVVPSTAGKNGSAAVATLARGEWADVKVTLIGARAGQTAGFFLKAIDLSPSLDRFRIYFTSIARSNATYNGCTYAPGCSTPLGFEETLARDFPSSTAADFAPLEAHIIDEDSYVEQGLKWADAHWAYLEFIFEDIGVDADLLQLGNPVTDEFSHQFMGLVTPTDMDGDPNPYYDDVQNDDVLDGRVAIREGYIRSAYQEADGTLALGRELMGKRDTTVFASSDHGFVPQWYAVNAGTVLKDAGLQATEQTSNCRVGGAPTKAKACWAGGTAAIYISLAGRDPGGVVPADQYETVRNQIITAFQNLTDPANPSKQVVLRILRKEELKNVDGSDSLHPSRSGDVVVVTRPPYQWDAATPGVRIAHSEFFGQHGYLPALQDLQHNVNMRGTFIAAGPGIRRHREVNDVRAIDVAPTLAYLMRIPGPQNARGQILRRAVEGGHQIREATIIDISDYHGQLIPLSEAADNVSGTGAANPAFNIGGAAFLKPWFDAYRGEAEGGALTVAGGDSVGATPPISSFFGDTPTIELMNMMGFDADALGNHNFDRGQAYLRNTLIPLADFDYLSANIVDSRGRTPREWRPSKIYNLGRGTKVALIGFSNDDLPTLVRPDALGPFHVENSTAAVNAEAARLARRRDVDAIVALGHLGATGGTLNNPTGPLLDLADNVSNVDAVIGDHTDFQVVSTRPNGVLVTENRSRGVRFTRLRLVTDRKNVIYMTADFHKPWTIGVTPDPGIQARIDELNAELGPILNTVIGGSQTPIPRSDRCGNSAGRTCESKVGNVVTDSMRTTYLTDFAITNSGGLRADLTCPPGVPDPNTGDFCPAYTPPPYLITRGQVLTVLPFGNVVVTLSVNGAELKTMLENGVSAMPAVNGRFPQVSGLCFTYNISSPVGNRVTGAVRQAADGSCTGAAVDLTSATTYSIAENDFMASGGDGYPNFASRATTRDVMDQVLADYIDASDPPPINPTYQGRITCTPGVPPCPAFAP
;
A
#
# COMPACT_ATOMS: atom_id res chain seq x y z
N MET A 1 -10.15 -50.38 -37.14
CA MET A 1 -10.85 -51.68 -37.26
C MET A 1 -11.58 -51.90 -35.94
N LYS A 2 -12.88 -52.13 -35.74
CA LYS A 2 -14.12 -52.53 -36.45
C LYS A 2 -15.24 -52.05 -35.47
N ARG A 3 -16.48 -51.66 -35.78
CA ARG A 3 -17.34 -51.66 -36.97
C ARG A 3 -18.68 -50.93 -36.61
N PHE A 4 -19.18 -50.12 -37.55
CA PHE A 4 -20.59 -49.88 -37.97
C PHE A 4 -21.66 -49.36 -36.96
N ARG A 5 -22.63 -48.50 -37.32
CA ARG A 5 -23.41 -48.42 -38.58
C ARG A 5 -24.16 -47.07 -38.75
N ARG A 6 -24.34 -46.66 -40.01
CA ARG A 6 -25.11 -45.51 -40.57
C ARG A 6 -26.63 -45.73 -40.60
N LEU A 7 -27.41 -44.64 -40.64
CA LEU A 7 -28.66 -44.36 -41.41
C LEU A 7 -28.94 -42.84 -41.22
N GLY A 8 -29.14 -41.91 -42.17
CA GLY A 8 -29.93 -41.84 -43.42
C GLY A 8 -31.42 -41.62 -43.08
N LEU A 9 -32.20 -40.58 -43.48
CA LEU A 9 -32.25 -39.73 -44.68
C LEU A 9 -33.32 -38.59 -44.51
N VAL A 10 -33.10 -37.44 -45.17
CA VAL A 10 -34.05 -36.62 -46.01
C VAL A 10 -35.23 -35.82 -45.39
N ALA A 11 -35.20 -34.48 -45.52
CA ALA A 11 -35.99 -33.66 -46.49
C ALA A 11 -36.11 -32.17 -46.09
N ALA A 12 -35.81 -31.24 -47.00
CA ALA A 12 -36.13 -29.80 -46.93
C ALA A 12 -37.51 -29.50 -47.56
N PRO A 13 -38.10 -28.30 -47.37
CA PRO A 13 -38.01 -27.29 -48.44
C PRO A 13 -37.96 -25.79 -48.03
N PHE A 14 -37.21 -25.04 -48.84
CA PHE A 14 -37.26 -23.62 -49.29
C PHE A 14 -38.31 -22.62 -48.72
N PHE A 15 -37.87 -21.38 -48.40
CA PHE A 15 -37.97 -20.17 -49.27
C PHE A 15 -37.29 -18.90 -48.67
N VAL A 16 -36.27 -18.38 -49.39
CA VAL A 16 -35.93 -16.97 -49.77
C VAL A 16 -36.08 -15.82 -48.73
N LEU A 17 -35.00 -15.06 -48.46
CA LEU A 17 -34.78 -13.66 -48.89
C LEU A 17 -33.55 -12.95 -48.24
N VAL A 18 -32.87 -12.15 -49.09
CA VAL A 18 -31.91 -11.05 -48.84
C VAL A 18 -30.49 -11.37 -48.35
N ALA A 19 -29.53 -11.25 -49.27
CA ALA A 19 -28.13 -11.06 -48.98
C ALA A 19 -27.86 -9.59 -48.57
N ILE A 20 -27.38 -9.38 -47.35
CA ILE A 20 -26.64 -8.18 -46.95
C ILE A 20 -25.21 -8.64 -46.70
N ALA A 21 -24.27 -8.09 -47.46
CA ALA A 21 -22.85 -8.35 -47.30
C ALA A 21 -22.35 -7.70 -46.00
N SER A 22 -22.11 -8.51 -44.97
CA SER A 22 -21.30 -8.13 -43.81
C SER A 22 -19.83 -8.31 -44.15
N ILE A 23 -19.15 -7.18 -44.37
CA ILE A 23 -17.69 -7.10 -44.41
C ILE A 23 -17.21 -7.40 -42.99
N GLY A 24 -16.72 -8.62 -42.76
CA GLY A 24 -15.99 -8.96 -41.54
C GLY A 24 -14.70 -8.15 -41.44
N PRO A 25 -14.23 -7.82 -40.22
CA PRO A 25 -12.97 -7.10 -40.05
C PRO A 25 -11.84 -8.00 -40.56
N GLY A 26 -11.14 -7.48 -41.58
CA GLY A 26 -10.02 -8.16 -42.21
C GLY A 26 -8.92 -8.47 -41.20
N THR A 27 -8.52 -9.73 -41.16
CA THR A 27 -7.30 -10.20 -40.51
C THR A 27 -6.10 -9.52 -41.16
N ALA A 28 -5.46 -8.62 -40.41
CA ALA A 28 -4.14 -8.10 -40.75
C ALA A 28 -3.07 -9.13 -40.35
N ASP A 29 -2.54 -9.80 -41.36
CA ASP A 29 -1.41 -10.72 -41.30
C ASP A 29 -0.13 -10.10 -40.68
N GLY A 30 0.61 -10.93 -39.93
CA GLY A 30 2.07 -10.99 -40.04
C GLY A 30 2.94 -9.93 -39.36
N LYS A 31 2.52 -9.26 -38.28
CA LYS A 31 3.45 -8.46 -37.44
C LYS A 31 4.19 -9.39 -36.47
N ARG A 32 5.54 -9.41 -36.48
CA ARG A 32 6.38 -10.06 -35.44
C ARG A 32 5.81 -9.69 -34.07
N ARG A 33 5.20 -10.66 -33.37
CA ARG A 33 4.64 -10.48 -32.03
C ARG A 33 5.76 -9.94 -31.12
N ALA A 34 5.57 -8.75 -30.55
CA ALA A 34 6.32 -8.34 -29.37
C ALA A 34 6.19 -9.46 -28.33
N THR A 35 7.32 -9.85 -27.74
CA THR A 35 7.53 -11.05 -26.94
C THR A 35 6.79 -10.96 -25.60
N SER A 36 5.51 -11.30 -25.61
CA SER A 36 4.67 -11.45 -24.41
C SER A 36 4.65 -12.89 -23.95
N THR A 37 4.35 -13.09 -22.68
CA THR A 37 4.15 -14.40 -22.07
C THR A 37 2.71 -14.52 -21.57
N GLU A 38 2.13 -15.70 -21.71
CA GLU A 38 0.77 -15.99 -21.23
C GLU A 38 0.81 -16.56 -19.80
N LYS A 39 1.92 -17.19 -19.41
CA LYS A 39 2.09 -17.85 -18.12
C LYS A 39 3.40 -17.45 -17.44
N VAL A 40 3.32 -17.04 -16.18
CA VAL A 40 4.46 -16.63 -15.38
C VAL A 40 4.52 -17.35 -14.03
N ILE A 41 5.72 -17.72 -13.62
CA ILE A 41 6.04 -18.07 -12.24
C ILE A 41 6.90 -16.96 -11.66
N LEU A 42 6.41 -16.34 -10.59
CA LEU A 42 7.22 -15.53 -9.69
C LEU A 42 7.58 -16.40 -8.49
N PHE A 43 8.79 -16.96 -8.53
CA PHE A 43 9.33 -17.82 -7.49
C PHE A 43 10.24 -17.01 -6.57
N ALA A 44 10.06 -17.14 -5.26
CA ALA A 44 10.97 -16.58 -4.29
C ALA A 44 11.34 -17.65 -3.25
N SER A 45 12.65 -17.88 -3.08
CA SER A 45 13.16 -18.72 -1.99
C SER A 45 13.74 -17.81 -0.94
N ASP A 46 13.22 -17.90 0.28
CA ASP A 46 13.50 -16.99 1.38
C ASP A 46 14.99 -17.00 1.73
N GLY A 47 15.64 -15.83 1.73
CA GLY A 47 17.08 -15.72 2.00
C GLY A 47 18.04 -16.37 0.99
N MET A 48 17.58 -16.86 -0.16
CA MET A 48 18.43 -17.49 -1.16
C MET A 48 19.43 -16.51 -1.79
N ARG A 49 20.71 -16.78 -1.58
CA ARG A 49 21.84 -16.04 -2.16
C ARG A 49 22.19 -16.51 -3.56
N GLN A 50 22.44 -15.55 -4.45
CA GLN A 50 22.76 -15.87 -5.85
C GLN A 50 24.08 -16.62 -5.98
N ASP A 51 25.10 -16.22 -5.22
CA ASP A 51 26.43 -16.83 -5.27
C ASP A 51 26.41 -18.32 -4.86
N LEU A 52 25.54 -18.69 -3.91
CA LEU A 52 25.34 -20.08 -3.51
C LEU A 52 24.49 -20.85 -4.53
N ALA A 53 23.41 -20.24 -5.04
CA ALA A 53 22.57 -20.86 -6.07
C ALA A 53 23.37 -21.18 -7.35
N GLU A 54 24.23 -20.25 -7.80
CA GLU A 54 25.11 -20.47 -8.95
C GLU A 54 26.15 -21.56 -8.69
N ARG A 55 26.75 -21.57 -7.49
CA ARG A 55 27.71 -22.61 -7.07
C ARG A 55 27.07 -24.00 -7.08
N TYR A 56 25.90 -24.16 -6.46
CA TYR A 56 25.21 -25.45 -6.39
C TYR A 56 24.62 -25.89 -7.74
N ALA A 57 24.17 -24.94 -8.57
CA ALA A 57 23.81 -25.21 -9.96
C ALA A 57 25.00 -25.74 -10.77
N ALA A 58 26.19 -25.16 -10.60
CA ALA A 58 27.42 -25.62 -11.26
C ALA A 58 27.83 -27.02 -10.81
N GLN A 59 27.61 -27.37 -9.54
CA GLN A 59 27.83 -28.71 -8.97
C GLN A 59 26.77 -29.74 -9.40
N GLY A 60 25.67 -29.31 -10.05
CA GLY A 60 24.59 -30.18 -10.51
C GLY A 60 23.53 -30.50 -9.46
N VAL A 61 23.55 -29.81 -8.31
CA VAL A 61 22.59 -29.97 -7.21
C VAL A 61 21.26 -29.31 -7.54
N MET A 62 21.31 -28.17 -8.24
CA MET A 62 20.14 -27.38 -8.63
C MET A 62 19.96 -27.42 -10.16
N PRO A 63 19.45 -28.54 -10.74
CA PRO A 63 19.32 -28.69 -12.18
C PRO A 63 18.34 -27.70 -12.82
N THR A 64 17.30 -27.26 -12.10
CA THR A 64 16.36 -26.25 -12.61
C THR A 64 17.03 -24.88 -12.72
N TYR A 65 17.72 -24.42 -11.68
CA TYR A 65 18.49 -23.17 -11.71
C TYR A 65 19.62 -23.23 -12.74
N ARG A 66 20.32 -24.36 -12.85
CA ARG A 66 21.33 -24.57 -13.91
C ARG A 66 20.73 -24.38 -15.30
N GLN A 67 19.51 -24.85 -15.51
CA GLN A 67 18.78 -24.59 -16.76
C GLN A 67 18.43 -23.11 -16.91
N LEU A 68 17.90 -22.44 -15.89
CA LEU A 68 17.50 -21.03 -15.96
C LEU A 68 18.70 -20.11 -16.24
N LEU A 69 19.84 -20.32 -15.55
CA LEU A 69 21.09 -19.60 -15.76
C LEU A 69 21.62 -19.77 -17.19
N ARG A 70 21.44 -20.96 -17.77
CA ARG A 70 21.80 -21.22 -19.17
C ARG A 70 20.81 -20.51 -20.10
N ASP A 71 19.52 -20.69 -19.91
CA ASP A 71 18.53 -20.31 -20.92
C ASP A 71 18.06 -18.85 -20.77
N GLY A 72 18.47 -18.13 -19.71
CA GLY A 72 17.92 -16.84 -19.30
C GLY A 72 18.95 -15.76 -18.99
N VAL A 73 18.57 -14.87 -18.08
CA VAL A 73 19.38 -13.79 -17.53
C VAL A 73 19.54 -13.91 -16.02
N ARG A 74 20.57 -13.27 -15.49
CA ARG A 74 20.81 -13.13 -14.05
C ARG A 74 21.18 -11.70 -13.69
N ALA A 75 21.03 -11.32 -12.43
CA ALA A 75 21.63 -10.08 -11.94
C ALA A 75 23.16 -10.18 -11.95
N ASP A 76 23.84 -9.06 -12.21
CA ASP A 76 25.27 -8.94 -11.96
C ASP A 76 25.55 -8.80 -10.45
N ASN A 77 26.84 -8.75 -10.06
CA ASN A 77 27.29 -8.51 -8.69
C ASN A 77 26.66 -9.43 -7.63
N ASP A 78 26.38 -10.68 -8.01
CA ASP A 78 25.88 -11.74 -7.14
C ASP A 78 24.55 -11.43 -6.43
N GLY A 79 23.67 -10.69 -7.11
CA GLY A 79 22.26 -10.56 -6.72
C GLY A 79 21.66 -9.17 -6.92
N LEU A 80 20.35 -9.09 -6.72
CA LEU A 80 19.59 -7.86 -6.78
C LEU A 80 19.69 -7.06 -5.46
N ILE A 81 19.57 -5.74 -5.55
CA ILE A 81 19.46 -4.84 -4.37
C ILE A 81 18.04 -4.87 -3.81
N GLN A 82 17.94 -5.06 -2.51
CA GLN A 82 16.68 -5.18 -1.77
C GLN A 82 16.22 -3.89 -1.11
N GLY A 83 14.98 -3.88 -0.61
CA GLY A 83 14.47 -2.82 0.25
C GLY A 83 15.17 -2.82 1.62
N PHE A 84 15.37 -1.65 2.24
CA PHE A 84 15.96 -1.56 3.58
C PHE A 84 14.88 -1.53 4.70
N PRO A 85 15.07 -2.27 5.82
CA PRO A 85 16.01 -3.38 5.97
C PRO A 85 15.55 -4.59 5.14
N PRO A 86 16.48 -5.35 4.54
CA PRO A 86 16.20 -6.55 3.76
C PRO A 86 15.82 -7.70 4.70
N ASN A 87 14.60 -7.64 5.20
CA ASN A 87 13.94 -8.64 6.04
C ASN A 87 12.73 -9.21 5.29
N THR A 88 12.26 -10.39 5.68
CA THR A 88 11.14 -11.11 5.06
C THR A 88 9.95 -10.19 4.69
N GLY A 89 9.38 -9.50 5.68
CA GLY A 89 8.21 -8.64 5.45
C GLY A 89 8.46 -7.44 4.52
N VAL A 90 9.72 -7.01 4.36
CA VAL A 90 10.10 -5.92 3.45
C VAL A 90 10.34 -6.47 2.05
N GLY A 91 11.16 -7.52 1.93
CA GLY A 91 11.58 -8.08 0.66
C GLY A 91 10.42 -8.66 -0.16
N TRP A 92 9.58 -9.49 0.46
CA TRP A 92 8.43 -10.10 -0.22
C TRP A 92 7.44 -9.06 -0.75
N HIS A 93 7.15 -8.03 0.05
CA HIS A 93 6.28 -6.93 -0.37
C HIS A 93 6.93 -6.04 -1.43
N THR A 94 8.24 -5.81 -1.38
CA THR A 94 8.97 -5.07 -2.41
C THR A 94 8.88 -5.79 -3.77
N LEU A 95 9.11 -7.12 -3.80
CA LEU A 95 8.98 -7.94 -4.99
C LEU A 95 7.54 -7.96 -5.54
N ALA A 96 6.54 -8.06 -4.65
CA ALA A 96 5.13 -8.15 -5.04
C ALA A 96 4.57 -6.82 -5.56
N THR A 97 4.99 -5.69 -5.00
CA THR A 97 4.41 -4.36 -5.31
C THR A 97 5.22 -3.57 -6.33
N GLY A 98 6.52 -3.85 -6.45
CA GLY A 98 7.42 -3.04 -7.26
C GLY A 98 7.69 -1.64 -6.69
N THR A 99 7.47 -1.42 -5.39
CA THR A 99 7.79 -0.15 -4.71
C THR A 99 8.55 -0.41 -3.40
N TRP A 100 9.05 0.66 -2.78
CA TRP A 100 9.86 0.62 -1.57
C TRP A 100 9.03 0.69 -0.27
N PRO A 101 9.62 0.37 0.90
CA PRO A 101 8.91 0.41 2.18
C PRO A 101 8.21 1.72 2.46
N GLY A 102 8.82 2.86 2.12
CA GLY A 102 8.23 4.19 2.30
C GLY A 102 6.85 4.36 1.66
N GLU A 103 6.49 3.52 0.69
CA GLU A 103 5.21 3.53 0.01
C GLU A 103 4.35 2.29 0.27
N HIS A 104 4.92 1.07 0.26
CA HIS A 104 4.14 -0.14 0.56
C HIS A 104 3.86 -0.34 2.06
N GLY A 105 4.55 0.41 2.93
CA GLY A 105 4.22 0.54 4.35
C GLY A 105 4.73 -0.57 5.28
N SER A 106 5.39 -1.60 4.76
CA SER A 106 6.02 -2.65 5.58
C SER A 106 7.47 -2.26 5.85
N MET A 107 7.75 -1.88 7.10
CA MET A 107 9.05 -1.32 7.50
C MET A 107 10.03 -2.36 8.03
N ASN A 108 9.52 -3.50 8.50
CA ASN A 108 10.27 -4.56 9.15
C ASN A 108 9.35 -5.78 9.35
N ASN A 109 9.87 -6.91 9.85
CA ASN A 109 9.04 -8.07 10.22
C ASN A 109 8.05 -7.71 11.35
N THR A 110 8.50 -6.91 12.32
CA THR A 110 7.65 -6.32 13.35
C THR A 110 8.01 -4.85 13.53
N TYR A 111 7.01 -3.98 13.55
CA TYR A 111 7.19 -2.54 13.71
C TYR A 111 6.05 -1.92 14.54
N HIS A 112 6.16 -0.63 14.83
CA HIS A 112 5.11 0.14 15.48
C HIS A 112 4.49 1.14 14.50
N ARG A 113 3.17 1.28 14.56
CA ARG A 113 2.44 2.34 13.86
C ARG A 113 2.20 3.49 14.85
N ILE A 114 2.77 4.64 14.52
CA ILE A 114 2.58 5.89 15.25
C ILE A 114 1.08 6.21 15.26
N GLY A 115 0.55 6.58 16.43
CA GLY A 115 -0.87 6.86 16.61
C GLY A 115 -1.71 5.69 17.16
N GLU A 116 -1.15 4.49 17.30
CA GLU A 116 -1.88 3.40 17.96
C GLU A 116 -2.22 3.76 19.42
N GLY A 117 -3.44 3.42 19.87
CA GLY A 117 -3.94 3.80 21.20
C GLY A 117 -3.19 3.22 22.39
N ASN A 118 -2.24 2.32 22.15
CA ASN A 118 -1.33 1.78 23.13
C ASN A 118 0.08 1.71 22.55
N PHE A 119 1.03 2.44 23.14
CA PHE A 119 2.42 2.45 22.70
C PHE A 119 3.10 1.07 22.82
N ASN A 120 2.56 0.12 23.57
CA ASN A 120 3.05 -1.26 23.61
C ASN A 120 2.50 -2.17 22.51
N ASN A 121 1.62 -1.67 21.64
CA ASN A 121 1.17 -2.43 20.49
C ASN A 121 2.32 -2.63 19.48
N ARG A 122 2.23 -3.73 18.74
CA ARG A 122 3.15 -4.08 17.66
C ARG A 122 2.34 -4.52 16.45
N THR A 123 2.88 -4.27 15.27
CA THR A 123 2.30 -4.66 14.00
C THR A 123 3.24 -5.66 13.35
N SER A 124 2.72 -6.83 12.98
CA SER A 124 3.44 -7.75 12.08
C SER A 124 3.21 -7.31 10.64
N PHE A 125 4.20 -7.51 9.77
CA PHE A 125 4.05 -7.27 8.33
C PHE A 125 2.87 -8.06 7.73
N ALA A 126 2.52 -9.22 8.30
CA ALA A 126 1.42 -10.06 7.83
C ALA A 126 0.04 -9.60 8.31
N THR A 127 -0.05 -8.52 9.11
CA THR A 127 -1.34 -7.98 9.58
C THR A 127 -2.16 -7.48 8.39
N THR A 128 -3.45 -7.77 8.32
CA THR A 128 -4.35 -7.17 7.32
C THR A 128 -4.26 -5.63 7.36
N GLY A 129 -4.04 -5.01 6.20
CA GLY A 129 -3.82 -3.55 6.07
C GLY A 129 -2.41 -3.07 6.42
N ALA A 130 -1.47 -3.97 6.73
CA ALA A 130 -0.05 -3.64 6.81
C ALA A 130 0.50 -3.30 5.42
N LEU A 131 0.16 -4.07 4.39
CA LEU A 131 0.50 -3.69 3.02
C LEU A 131 -0.42 -2.55 2.54
N GLN A 132 0.16 -1.40 2.21
CA GLN A 132 -0.55 -0.19 1.76
C GLN A 132 -0.47 0.05 0.25
N ALA A 133 0.23 -0.82 -0.49
CA ALA A 133 0.39 -0.75 -1.94
C ALA A 133 -0.24 -1.96 -2.63
N ASP A 134 -0.71 -1.72 -3.86
CA ASP A 134 -1.20 -2.76 -4.76
C ASP A 134 -0.08 -3.72 -5.17
N THR A 135 -0.42 -4.99 -5.41
CA THR A 135 0.52 -6.04 -5.81
C THR A 135 0.34 -6.46 -7.27
N VAL A 136 1.35 -7.12 -7.84
CA VAL A 136 1.29 -7.67 -9.20
C VAL A 136 0.25 -8.78 -9.33
N GLY A 137 -0.04 -9.53 -8.26
CA GLY A 137 -1.14 -10.49 -8.21
C GLY A 137 -2.50 -9.79 -8.33
N GLN A 138 -2.75 -8.76 -7.52
CA GLN A 138 -3.97 -7.96 -7.61
C GLN A 138 -4.09 -7.25 -8.97
N ALA A 139 -2.98 -6.77 -9.52
CA ALA A 139 -2.94 -6.18 -10.85
C ALA A 139 -3.28 -7.18 -11.97
N ALA A 140 -2.80 -8.43 -11.84
CA ALA A 140 -3.15 -9.51 -12.75
C ALA A 140 -4.66 -9.82 -12.68
N GLU A 141 -5.23 -9.98 -11.49
CA GLU A 141 -6.67 -10.27 -11.34
C GLU A 141 -7.55 -9.11 -11.84
N ARG A 142 -7.15 -7.85 -11.62
CA ARG A 142 -7.83 -6.70 -12.24
C ARG A 142 -7.80 -6.75 -13.77
N ALA A 143 -6.76 -7.34 -14.35
CA ALA A 143 -6.64 -7.55 -15.80
C ALA A 143 -7.34 -8.83 -16.28
N GLY A 144 -8.10 -9.51 -15.41
CA GLY A 144 -8.82 -10.75 -15.71
C GLY A 144 -7.94 -12.00 -15.77
N LYS A 145 -6.76 -11.96 -15.13
CA LYS A 145 -5.84 -13.09 -15.05
C LYS A 145 -6.09 -13.94 -13.82
N THR A 146 -5.87 -15.25 -13.94
CA THR A 146 -5.95 -16.17 -12.80
C THR A 146 -4.61 -16.21 -12.06
N VAL A 147 -4.66 -15.99 -10.75
CA VAL A 147 -3.48 -16.03 -9.87
C VAL A 147 -3.57 -17.24 -8.94
N VAL A 148 -2.48 -17.98 -8.79
CA VAL A 148 -2.29 -18.95 -7.70
C VAL A 148 -1.15 -18.47 -6.84
N SER A 149 -1.33 -18.49 -5.53
CA SER A 149 -0.33 -18.03 -4.56
C SER A 149 -0.10 -19.11 -3.51
N VAL A 150 1.10 -19.68 -3.45
CA VAL A 150 1.44 -20.74 -2.49
C VAL A 150 2.69 -20.34 -1.75
N GLU A 151 2.57 -20.18 -0.43
CA GLU A 151 3.61 -19.68 0.47
C GLU A 151 4.20 -18.33 0.04
N TRP A 152 3.41 -17.52 -0.68
CA TRP A 152 3.74 -16.11 -0.88
C TRP A 152 3.31 -15.31 0.35
N VAL A 153 4.31 -14.99 1.15
CA VAL A 153 4.18 -14.40 2.48
C VAL A 153 3.21 -13.20 2.53
N GLY A 154 2.13 -13.35 3.30
CA GLY A 154 1.12 -12.31 3.56
C GLY A 154 0.01 -12.19 2.52
N ALA A 155 0.03 -13.00 1.45
CA ALA A 155 -0.95 -12.93 0.36
C ALA A 155 -2.41 -13.15 0.81
N ARG A 156 -2.65 -13.89 1.89
CA ARG A 156 -4.01 -14.09 2.42
C ARG A 156 -4.60 -12.79 2.97
N ASN A 157 -3.76 -11.87 3.41
CA ASN A 157 -4.14 -10.64 4.10
C ASN A 157 -4.15 -9.40 3.19
N TYR A 158 -3.98 -9.59 1.87
CA TYR A 158 -4.09 -8.52 0.89
C TYR A 158 -5.48 -7.88 0.90
N VAL A 159 -5.53 -6.57 0.60
CA VAL A 159 -6.75 -5.79 0.52
C VAL A 159 -6.76 -5.04 -0.81
N PRO A 160 -7.69 -5.35 -1.74
CA PRO A 160 -8.62 -6.48 -1.71
C PRO A 160 -7.90 -7.84 -1.74
N ALA A 161 -8.54 -8.88 -1.19
CA ALA A 161 -7.98 -10.24 -1.19
C ALA A 161 -7.95 -10.82 -2.62
N LEU A 162 -6.96 -11.67 -2.89
CA LEU A 162 -6.88 -12.40 -4.16
C LEU A 162 -8.10 -13.32 -4.33
N GLN A 163 -8.61 -13.42 -5.55
CA GLN A 163 -9.72 -14.28 -5.93
C GLN A 163 -9.27 -15.72 -6.17
N GLY A 164 -8.06 -15.95 -6.64
CA GLY A 164 -7.51 -17.29 -6.84
C GLY A 164 -7.12 -18.04 -5.56
N PRO A 165 -6.62 -19.29 -5.68
CA PRO A 165 -6.12 -20.06 -4.55
C PRO A 165 -4.93 -19.38 -3.86
N VAL A 166 -4.99 -19.29 -2.54
CA VAL A 166 -3.93 -18.78 -1.67
C VAL A 166 -3.67 -19.80 -0.55
N VAL A 167 -2.41 -20.16 -0.35
CA VAL A 167 -1.87 -20.87 0.82
C VAL A 167 -0.77 -19.99 1.42
N ASP A 168 -0.85 -19.64 2.70
CA ASP A 168 -0.01 -18.60 3.31
C ASP A 168 0.30 -18.91 4.79
N PHE A 169 1.35 -19.72 5.02
CA PHE A 169 1.77 -20.22 6.33
C PHE A 169 0.73 -21.13 7.00
N ARG A 170 0.85 -21.26 8.33
CA ARG A 170 0.08 -22.12 9.21
C ARG A 170 -0.25 -21.44 10.53
N THR A 171 -1.35 -21.84 11.14
CA THR A 171 -1.73 -21.49 12.51
C THR A 171 -1.40 -22.66 13.44
N PHE A 172 -0.83 -22.39 14.61
CA PHE A 172 -0.50 -23.38 15.63
C PHE A 172 -1.56 -23.44 16.74
N PHE A 173 -1.88 -24.64 17.21
CA PHE A 173 -2.95 -24.95 18.17
C PHE A 173 -2.47 -25.75 19.39
N SER A 174 -1.19 -26.11 19.46
CA SER A 174 -0.60 -26.76 20.62
C SER A 174 0.87 -26.42 20.79
N ASN A 175 1.41 -26.79 21.94
CA ASN A 175 2.84 -26.80 22.13
C ASN A 175 3.47 -27.94 21.30
N ARG A 176 4.79 -27.91 21.23
CA ARG A 176 5.69 -28.90 20.67
C ARG A 176 6.68 -29.36 21.74
N GLY A 177 7.35 -30.49 21.55
CA GLY A 177 8.37 -30.92 22.51
C GLY A 177 8.68 -32.40 22.44
N ILE A 178 9.18 -32.94 23.55
CA ILE A 178 9.56 -34.35 23.67
C ILE A 178 8.92 -35.06 24.87
N LEU A 179 8.85 -36.38 24.76
CA LEU A 179 8.70 -37.32 25.87
C LEU A 179 9.89 -38.28 25.85
N LEU A 180 10.50 -38.53 27.01
CA LEU A 180 11.69 -39.38 27.13
C LEU A 180 11.83 -40.05 28.49
N ASN A 181 12.59 -41.16 28.53
CA ASN A 181 12.83 -41.93 29.75
C ASN A 181 14.21 -41.80 30.39
N TYR A 182 14.99 -40.82 29.95
CA TYR A 182 16.33 -40.53 30.46
C TYR A 182 16.52 -39.02 30.59
N ASP A 183 17.53 -38.58 31.32
CA ASP A 183 17.77 -37.16 31.53
C ASP A 183 18.64 -36.57 30.42
N LEU A 184 18.22 -35.43 29.86
CA LEU A 184 19.06 -34.59 29.02
C LEU A 184 19.73 -33.49 29.85
N PRO A 185 20.98 -33.08 29.50
CA PRO A 185 21.66 -31.99 30.18
C PRO A 185 20.80 -30.72 30.21
N ASN A 186 20.87 -29.96 31.31
CA ASN A 186 20.21 -28.67 31.51
C ASN A 186 18.67 -28.64 31.39
N GLN A 187 18.00 -29.79 31.29
CA GLN A 187 16.54 -29.85 31.21
C GLN A 187 15.87 -29.92 32.60
N PRO A 188 14.66 -29.35 32.76
CA PRO A 188 13.81 -28.71 31.75
C PRO A 188 14.07 -27.20 31.58
N ALA A 189 15.18 -26.66 32.06
CA ALA A 189 15.41 -25.21 32.06
C ALA A 189 15.47 -24.64 30.64
N ASP A 190 16.21 -25.29 29.74
CA ASP A 190 16.32 -24.89 28.33
C ASP A 190 14.97 -25.02 27.63
N ALA A 191 14.25 -26.13 27.81
CA ALA A 191 12.90 -26.30 27.27
C ALA A 191 11.93 -25.18 27.70
N ASN A 192 11.96 -24.81 28.99
CA ASN A 192 11.13 -23.72 29.51
C ASN A 192 11.50 -22.36 28.91
N ARG A 193 12.79 -22.10 28.66
CA ARG A 193 13.29 -20.86 28.05
C ARG A 193 12.72 -20.65 26.65
N PHE A 194 12.65 -21.72 25.86
CA PHE A 194 12.10 -21.69 24.49
C PHE A 194 10.59 -21.99 24.42
N GLY A 195 9.95 -22.23 25.57
CA GLY A 195 8.52 -22.52 25.66
C GLY A 195 8.12 -23.86 25.05
N VAL A 196 9.04 -24.83 24.96
CA VAL A 196 8.78 -26.18 24.46
C VAL A 196 8.55 -27.17 25.60
N SER A 197 7.84 -28.26 25.32
CA SER A 197 7.46 -29.26 26.32
C SER A 197 8.57 -30.29 26.56
N TYR A 198 8.85 -30.61 27.82
CA TYR A 198 9.80 -31.64 28.23
C TYR A 198 9.14 -32.62 29.20
N GLN A 199 8.85 -33.84 28.75
CA GLN A 199 8.15 -34.86 29.53
C GLN A 199 9.09 -36.01 29.91
N ARG A 200 9.73 -35.90 31.07
CA ARG A 200 10.57 -36.96 31.66
C ARG A 200 9.70 -37.97 32.42
N VAL A 201 9.74 -39.23 32.00
CA VAL A 201 8.85 -40.31 32.46
C VAL A 201 9.62 -41.61 32.68
N ASP A 202 9.20 -42.49 33.57
CA ASP A 202 9.76 -43.86 33.65
C ASP A 202 8.78 -44.82 32.97
N LEU A 203 9.28 -45.80 32.21
CA LEU A 203 8.42 -46.68 31.42
C LEU A 203 7.79 -47.78 32.29
N ASP A 204 6.46 -47.85 32.26
CA ASP A 204 5.68 -48.87 32.96
C ASP A 204 5.55 -50.17 32.16
N ASP A 205 5.24 -51.28 32.85
CA ASP A 205 4.79 -52.50 32.17
C ASP A 205 3.44 -52.24 31.47
N ALA A 206 3.31 -52.70 30.22
CA ALA A 206 2.09 -52.53 29.46
C ALA A 206 0.93 -53.32 30.10
N ALA A 207 -0.16 -52.63 30.44
CA ALA A 207 -1.34 -53.23 31.07
C ALA A 207 -2.65 -52.69 30.51
N GLY A 208 -3.63 -53.58 30.34
CA GLY A 208 -4.98 -53.24 29.88
C GLY A 208 -5.13 -53.01 28.37
N TRP A 209 -4.12 -53.39 27.58
CA TRP A 209 -4.14 -53.23 26.12
C TRP A 209 -4.96 -54.32 25.42
N SER A 210 -5.66 -53.94 24.34
CA SER A 210 -6.39 -54.85 23.46
C SER A 210 -6.06 -54.56 22.00
N ASN A 211 -6.12 -55.57 21.12
CA ASN A 211 -5.85 -55.44 19.68
C ASN A 211 -4.51 -54.77 19.33
N VAL A 212 -3.46 -55.06 20.11
CA VAL A 212 -2.09 -54.61 19.86
C VAL A 212 -1.25 -55.71 19.21
N PRO A 213 -0.16 -55.37 18.50
CA PRO A 213 0.82 -56.35 18.03
C PRO A 213 1.36 -57.21 19.17
N ALA A 214 1.74 -58.45 18.86
CA ALA A 214 2.42 -59.30 19.83
C ALA A 214 3.82 -58.73 20.13
N SER A 215 4.18 -58.73 21.41
CA SER A 215 5.53 -58.40 21.86
C SER A 215 6.26 -59.67 22.31
N PHE A 216 7.49 -59.88 21.83
CA PHE A 216 8.31 -61.03 22.21
C PHE A 216 9.26 -60.73 23.39
N SER A 217 9.30 -59.47 23.82
CA SER A 217 9.78 -59.01 25.13
C SER A 217 8.61 -58.44 25.97
N PRO A 218 8.70 -58.32 27.31
CA PRO A 218 7.65 -57.71 28.13
C PRO A 218 7.34 -56.27 27.69
N ALA A 219 6.22 -56.06 26.99
CA ALA A 219 5.88 -54.76 26.44
C ALA A 219 5.83 -53.65 27.51
N ARG A 220 6.22 -52.44 27.13
CA ARG A 220 6.22 -51.24 27.98
C ARG A 220 5.15 -50.25 27.54
N GLN A 221 4.81 -49.32 28.40
CA GLN A 221 3.86 -48.26 28.09
C GLN A 221 4.26 -46.93 28.73
N GLU A 222 3.67 -45.86 28.22
CA GLU A 222 3.67 -44.54 28.88
C GLU A 222 2.54 -43.67 28.27
N GLN A 223 2.29 -42.48 28.81
CA GLN A 223 1.34 -41.54 28.22
C GLN A 223 2.01 -40.24 27.75
N LEU A 224 1.86 -39.93 26.46
CA LEU A 224 2.24 -38.66 25.88
C LEU A 224 1.14 -37.60 26.07
N VAL A 225 1.53 -36.41 26.54
CA VAL A 225 0.65 -35.25 26.66
C VAL A 225 1.01 -34.20 25.61
N VAL A 226 0.03 -33.77 24.81
CA VAL A 226 0.16 -32.65 23.87
C VAL A 226 -0.69 -31.49 24.37
N THR A 227 -0.03 -30.53 25.01
CA THR A 227 -0.67 -29.41 25.69
C THR A 227 -1.15 -28.34 24.72
N ASN A 228 -2.38 -27.87 24.91
CA ASN A 228 -2.93 -26.72 24.19
C ASN A 228 -2.12 -25.43 24.46
N THR A 229 -1.86 -24.64 23.42
CA THR A 229 -1.25 -23.30 23.54
C THR A 229 -2.29 -22.22 23.31
N ALA A 230 -2.20 -21.14 24.07
CA ALA A 230 -3.30 -20.23 24.37
C ALA A 230 -3.89 -19.38 23.22
N PHE A 231 -3.66 -19.64 21.92
CA PHE A 231 -4.16 -18.74 20.87
C PHE A 231 -4.61 -19.41 19.54
N PRO A 232 -5.94 -19.49 19.28
CA PRO A 232 -7.04 -19.34 20.23
C PRO A 232 -7.15 -20.61 21.09
N ALA A 233 -6.93 -20.47 22.40
CA ALA A 233 -7.02 -21.60 23.35
C ALA A 233 -8.36 -22.35 23.30
N SER A 234 -9.42 -21.69 22.82
CA SER A 234 -10.76 -22.24 22.66
C SER A 234 -10.88 -23.29 21.58
N ASP A 235 -9.95 -23.32 20.62
CA ASP A 235 -10.10 -24.11 19.39
C ASP A 235 -9.42 -25.49 19.48
N ASN A 236 -8.72 -25.78 20.57
CA ASN A 236 -8.11 -27.07 20.85
C ASN A 236 -8.18 -27.41 22.36
N PHE A 237 -8.05 -28.68 22.72
CA PHE A 237 -7.90 -29.12 24.12
C PHE A 237 -6.60 -29.91 24.28
N THR A 238 -6.10 -30.04 25.52
CA THR A 238 -4.94 -30.88 25.81
C THR A 238 -5.23 -32.34 25.46
N ARG A 239 -4.39 -32.95 24.64
CA ARG A 239 -4.58 -34.32 24.14
C ARG A 239 -3.65 -35.30 24.85
N PHE A 240 -4.13 -36.52 25.01
CA PHE A 240 -3.41 -37.62 25.66
C PHE A 240 -3.33 -38.81 24.70
N TYR A 241 -2.15 -39.41 24.60
CA TYR A 241 -1.90 -40.59 23.78
C TYR A 241 -1.21 -41.66 24.63
N ASP A 242 -1.80 -42.84 24.70
CA ASP A 242 -1.19 -44.01 25.31
C ASP A 242 -0.19 -44.62 24.32
N LEU A 243 1.02 -44.92 24.80
CA LEU A 243 2.12 -45.50 24.04
C LEU A 243 2.26 -46.98 24.41
N TYR A 244 2.35 -47.87 23.42
CA TYR A 244 2.64 -49.30 23.60
C TYR A 244 3.95 -49.64 22.89
N ILE A 245 4.99 -49.91 23.66
CA ILE A 245 6.36 -50.14 23.18
C ILE A 245 6.62 -51.64 23.21
N TYR A 246 6.98 -52.21 22.07
CA TYR A 246 7.06 -53.65 21.90
C TYR A 246 8.26 -54.07 21.07
N ASP A 247 8.58 -55.35 21.20
CA ASP A 247 9.57 -56.08 20.40
C ASP A 247 8.80 -56.97 19.42
N SER A 248 8.93 -56.65 18.13
CA SER A 248 8.18 -57.31 17.06
C SER A 248 8.75 -58.67 16.64
N THR A 249 9.92 -59.05 17.14
CA THR A 249 10.68 -60.20 16.63
C THR A 249 10.79 -61.35 17.64
N ASN A 250 10.43 -62.56 17.20
CA ASN A 250 10.54 -63.75 18.05
C ASN A 250 11.92 -64.40 17.93
N ASP A 251 12.96 -63.75 18.44
CA ASP A 251 14.36 -64.22 18.33
C ASP A 251 15.03 -64.52 19.68
N SER A 252 14.28 -64.43 20.79
CA SER A 252 14.75 -64.60 22.17
C SER A 252 15.78 -63.55 22.64
N ALA A 253 15.96 -62.45 21.90
CA ALA A 253 16.67 -61.28 22.36
C ALA A 253 15.67 -60.25 22.95
N THR A 254 16.17 -59.34 23.79
CA THR A 254 15.40 -58.14 24.15
C THR A 254 15.81 -57.02 23.21
N ASN A 255 14.92 -56.67 22.29
CA ASN A 255 15.18 -55.72 21.22
C ASN A 255 13.92 -54.95 20.81
N TYR A 256 13.40 -54.11 21.72
CA TYR A 256 12.29 -53.22 21.39
C TYR A 256 12.62 -52.38 20.16
N ASP A 257 11.71 -52.41 19.19
CA ASP A 257 11.92 -51.89 17.85
C ASP A 257 10.73 -51.04 17.35
N HIS A 258 9.58 -51.09 18.04
CA HIS A 258 8.41 -50.30 17.70
C HIS A 258 7.69 -49.67 18.90
N VAL A 259 7.04 -48.53 18.64
CA VAL A 259 6.04 -47.92 19.52
C VAL A 259 4.74 -47.67 18.76
N LEU A 260 3.63 -48.14 19.33
CA LEU A 260 2.27 -47.90 18.86
C LEU A 260 1.67 -46.73 19.67
N VAL A 261 1.09 -45.75 18.98
CA VAL A 261 0.54 -44.52 19.58
C VAL A 261 -0.98 -44.54 19.43
N VAL A 262 -1.71 -44.53 20.55
CA VAL A 262 -3.18 -44.64 20.58
C VAL A 262 -3.78 -43.46 21.35
N PRO A 263 -4.76 -42.72 20.82
CA PRO A 263 -5.44 -41.68 21.59
C PRO A 263 -6.04 -42.27 22.87
N SER A 264 -5.78 -41.69 24.04
CA SER A 264 -6.22 -42.27 25.33
C SER A 264 -7.75 -42.38 25.44
N THR A 265 -8.50 -41.59 24.66
CA THR A 265 -9.97 -41.70 24.54
C THR A 265 -10.43 -43.03 23.93
N ALA A 266 -9.55 -43.79 23.28
CA ALA A 266 -9.83 -45.12 22.75
C ALA A 266 -9.62 -46.26 23.78
N GLY A 267 -9.20 -45.93 25.01
CA GLY A 267 -9.08 -46.89 26.11
C GLY A 267 -8.10 -48.03 25.83
N LYS A 268 -6.88 -47.71 25.37
CA LYS A 268 -5.80 -48.68 25.06
C LYS A 268 -6.18 -49.78 24.05
N ASN A 269 -7.06 -49.45 23.10
CA ASN A 269 -7.40 -50.31 21.97
C ASN A 269 -6.50 -50.02 20.77
N GLY A 270 -5.56 -50.92 20.47
CA GLY A 270 -4.59 -50.80 19.37
C GLY A 270 -5.20 -50.66 17.98
N SER A 271 -6.45 -51.08 17.76
CA SER A 271 -7.15 -50.83 16.49
C SER A 271 -7.44 -49.34 16.22
N ALA A 272 -7.33 -48.49 17.24
CA ALA A 272 -7.48 -47.04 17.12
C ALA A 272 -6.13 -46.31 17.08
N ALA A 273 -5.03 -47.02 16.83
CA ALA A 273 -3.71 -46.41 16.71
C ALA A 273 -3.66 -45.36 15.60
N VAL A 274 -3.02 -44.24 15.91
CA VAL A 274 -2.80 -43.12 14.98
C VAL A 274 -1.39 -43.11 14.41
N ALA A 275 -0.46 -43.87 15.02
CA ALA A 275 0.88 -44.07 14.50
C ALA A 275 1.47 -45.39 15.02
N THR A 276 2.34 -45.99 14.22
CA THR A 276 3.31 -47.02 14.63
C THR A 276 4.67 -46.54 14.16
N LEU A 277 5.65 -46.43 15.06
CA LEU A 277 6.94 -45.84 14.78
C LEU A 277 8.07 -46.80 15.16
N ALA A 278 9.01 -47.02 14.25
CA ALA A 278 10.35 -47.51 14.55
C ALA A 278 11.31 -46.34 14.81
N ARG A 279 12.54 -46.64 15.26
CA ARG A 279 13.57 -45.61 15.49
C ARG A 279 13.83 -44.78 14.22
N GLY A 280 13.77 -43.47 14.35
CA GLY A 280 13.98 -42.48 13.29
C GLY A 280 12.75 -42.22 12.42
N GLU A 281 11.68 -43.02 12.54
CA GLU A 281 10.48 -42.84 11.72
C GLU A 281 9.64 -41.65 12.17
N TRP A 282 8.96 -41.05 11.19
CA TRP A 282 7.98 -39.98 11.38
C TRP A 282 6.57 -40.47 11.06
N ALA A 283 5.57 -39.97 11.79
CA ALA A 283 4.16 -40.16 11.46
C ALA A 283 3.40 -38.83 11.49
N ASP A 284 2.54 -38.59 10.50
CA ASP A 284 1.57 -37.48 10.49
C ASP A 284 0.28 -37.91 11.20
N VAL A 285 -0.11 -37.18 12.23
CA VAL A 285 -1.29 -37.45 13.04
C VAL A 285 -2.31 -36.34 12.85
N LYS A 286 -3.48 -36.71 12.30
CA LYS A 286 -4.62 -35.79 12.14
C LYS A 286 -5.48 -35.73 13.40
N VAL A 287 -6.00 -34.54 13.69
CA VAL A 287 -6.87 -34.26 14.82
C VAL A 287 -8.03 -33.36 14.42
N THR A 288 -9.14 -33.46 15.16
CA THR A 288 -10.31 -32.58 14.98
C THR A 288 -10.30 -31.46 16.01
N LEU A 289 -10.42 -30.22 15.54
CA LEU A 289 -10.49 -29.00 16.35
C LEU A 289 -11.86 -28.83 17.01
N ILE A 290 -11.91 -27.94 18.02
CA ILE A 290 -13.11 -27.57 18.78
C ILE A 290 -13.35 -26.05 18.69
N GLY A 291 -14.24 -25.51 19.53
CA GLY A 291 -14.44 -24.06 19.64
C GLY A 291 -15.00 -23.42 18.37
N ALA A 292 -14.42 -22.30 17.95
CA ALA A 292 -14.83 -21.57 16.74
C ALA A 292 -14.53 -22.37 15.46
N ARG A 293 -13.64 -23.35 15.55
CA ARG A 293 -13.24 -24.26 14.45
C ARG A 293 -13.72 -25.70 14.66
N ALA A 294 -14.77 -25.90 15.45
CA ALA A 294 -15.29 -27.23 15.76
C ALA A 294 -15.56 -28.06 14.49
N GLY A 295 -15.00 -29.26 14.43
CA GLY A 295 -15.14 -30.18 13.30
C GLY A 295 -14.12 -30.02 12.17
N GLN A 296 -13.26 -28.99 12.22
CA GLN A 296 -12.17 -28.80 11.25
C GLN A 296 -10.96 -29.65 11.59
N THR A 297 -10.18 -30.03 10.57
CA THR A 297 -8.97 -30.86 10.72
C THR A 297 -7.71 -30.02 10.98
N ALA A 298 -6.85 -30.49 11.86
CA ALA A 298 -5.45 -30.03 11.99
C ALA A 298 -4.56 -31.27 12.09
N GLY A 299 -3.24 -31.10 12.12
CA GLY A 299 -2.35 -32.23 12.35
C GLY A 299 -0.98 -31.83 12.85
N PHE A 300 -0.21 -32.83 13.23
CA PHE A 300 1.15 -32.69 13.75
C PHE A 300 1.95 -33.94 13.46
N PHE A 301 3.26 -33.85 13.56
CA PHE A 301 4.15 -34.97 13.37
C PHE A 301 4.67 -35.52 14.69
N LEU A 302 4.85 -36.84 14.71
CA LEU A 302 5.58 -37.58 15.74
C LEU A 302 6.86 -38.16 15.15
N LYS A 303 7.98 -38.14 15.88
CA LYS A 303 9.22 -38.87 15.56
C LYS A 303 9.67 -39.70 16.74
N ALA A 304 9.96 -40.98 16.55
CA ALA A 304 10.66 -41.77 17.55
C ALA A 304 12.18 -41.56 17.40
N ILE A 305 12.75 -40.54 18.05
CA ILE A 305 14.17 -40.21 17.93
C ILE A 305 15.04 -41.33 18.50
N ASP A 306 14.77 -41.71 19.75
CA ASP A 306 15.48 -42.80 20.41
C ASP A 306 14.51 -43.95 20.70
N LEU A 307 14.92 -45.15 20.31
CA LEU A 307 14.28 -46.40 20.66
C LEU A 307 15.39 -47.46 20.72
N SER A 308 16.09 -47.49 21.84
CA SER A 308 17.17 -48.44 22.08
C SER A 308 16.60 -49.86 22.27
N PRO A 309 17.28 -50.92 21.80
CA PRO A 309 16.84 -52.31 21.99
C PRO A 309 16.56 -52.70 23.45
N SER A 310 17.22 -52.06 24.42
CA SER A 310 17.03 -52.34 25.85
C SER A 310 16.06 -51.40 26.58
N LEU A 311 15.55 -50.38 25.87
CA LEU A 311 14.80 -49.23 26.40
C LEU A 311 15.54 -48.42 27.47
N ASP A 312 16.87 -48.46 27.50
CA ASP A 312 17.67 -47.52 28.28
C ASP A 312 17.55 -46.08 27.74
N ARG A 313 17.25 -45.93 26.45
CA ARG A 313 16.92 -44.65 25.82
C ARG A 313 15.70 -44.75 24.92
N PHE A 314 14.64 -44.07 25.33
CA PHE A 314 13.41 -43.88 24.60
C PHE A 314 13.10 -42.38 24.54
N ARG A 315 12.86 -41.83 23.35
CA ARG A 315 12.51 -40.42 23.14
C ARG A 315 11.60 -40.28 21.93
N ILE A 316 10.42 -39.69 22.12
CA ILE A 316 9.51 -39.27 21.05
C ILE A 316 9.49 -37.74 21.00
N TYR A 317 9.65 -37.18 19.81
CA TYR A 317 9.41 -35.77 19.50
C TYR A 317 8.03 -35.58 18.87
N PHE A 318 7.38 -34.47 19.18
CA PHE A 318 6.13 -34.05 18.57
C PHE A 318 6.17 -32.57 18.19
N THR A 319 5.74 -32.26 16.96
CA THR A 319 5.58 -30.87 16.51
C THR A 319 4.30 -30.26 17.10
N SER A 320 4.12 -28.95 16.93
CA SER A 320 2.85 -28.31 17.22
C SER A 320 1.76 -28.84 16.30
N ILE A 321 0.54 -28.99 16.83
CA ILE A 321 -0.69 -29.13 16.04
C ILE A 321 -0.84 -27.87 15.21
N ALA A 322 -0.84 -28.03 13.90
CA ALA A 322 -0.87 -26.93 12.95
C ALA A 322 -1.93 -27.18 11.85
N ARG A 323 -2.33 -26.09 11.21
CA ARG A 323 -3.21 -26.09 10.04
C ARG A 323 -2.74 -25.01 9.08
N SER A 324 -2.63 -25.33 7.79
CA SER A 324 -2.32 -24.33 6.77
C SER A 324 -3.41 -23.26 6.72
N ASN A 325 -2.99 -22.01 6.51
CA ASN A 325 -3.89 -20.90 6.30
C ASN A 325 -4.14 -20.81 4.79
N ALA A 326 -5.39 -21.04 4.37
CA ALA A 326 -5.70 -21.05 2.94
C ALA A 326 -7.06 -20.43 2.63
N THR A 327 -7.19 -19.90 1.42
CA THR A 327 -8.43 -19.32 0.88
C THR A 327 -8.49 -19.53 -0.63
N TYR A 328 -9.69 -19.70 -1.18
CA TYR A 328 -9.92 -19.61 -2.62
C TYR A 328 -11.24 -18.86 -2.84
N ASN A 329 -11.18 -17.53 -2.88
CA ASN A 329 -12.35 -16.66 -2.78
C ASN A 329 -13.27 -16.74 -4.02
N GLY A 330 -12.70 -17.03 -5.19
CA GLY A 330 -13.43 -17.20 -6.46
C GLY A 330 -13.93 -18.62 -6.72
N CYS A 331 -13.72 -19.58 -5.81
CA CYS A 331 -14.06 -20.96 -6.10
C CYS A 331 -15.57 -21.22 -6.16
N THR A 332 -16.02 -21.88 -7.24
CA THR A 332 -17.41 -22.34 -7.37
C THR A 332 -17.45 -23.78 -7.88
N TYR A 333 -18.19 -24.66 -7.19
CA TYR A 333 -18.54 -26.04 -7.61
C TYR A 333 -17.39 -26.95 -8.10
N ALA A 334 -16.22 -26.93 -7.43
CA ALA A 334 -15.11 -27.88 -7.61
C ALA A 334 -14.91 -28.77 -6.35
N PRO A 335 -14.18 -29.91 -6.45
CA PRO A 335 -13.76 -30.67 -5.27
C PRO A 335 -13.06 -29.76 -4.25
N GLY A 336 -13.49 -29.82 -2.99
CA GLY A 336 -13.00 -28.93 -1.94
C GLY A 336 -13.62 -27.52 -1.92
N CYS A 337 -14.52 -27.14 -2.82
CA CYS A 337 -15.11 -25.78 -2.85
C CYS A 337 -16.58 -25.69 -2.41
N SER A 338 -17.15 -26.77 -1.87
CA SER A 338 -18.57 -26.82 -1.49
C SER A 338 -18.95 -25.93 -0.29
N THR A 339 -17.97 -25.34 0.40
CA THR A 339 -18.15 -24.29 1.42
C THR A 339 -16.97 -23.31 1.39
N PRO A 340 -17.10 -22.08 1.94
CA PRO A 340 -15.98 -21.12 2.03
C PRO A 340 -14.75 -21.63 2.79
N LEU A 341 -14.95 -22.55 3.75
CA LEU A 341 -13.87 -23.23 4.47
C LEU A 341 -13.42 -24.53 3.79
N GLY A 342 -14.12 -24.95 2.73
CA GLY A 342 -13.92 -26.23 2.09
C GLY A 342 -12.49 -26.39 1.57
N PHE A 343 -11.91 -25.33 1.00
CA PHE A 343 -10.58 -25.41 0.40
C PHE A 343 -9.53 -25.63 1.49
N GLU A 344 -9.50 -24.75 2.49
CA GLU A 344 -8.60 -24.87 3.65
C GLU A 344 -8.80 -26.21 4.39
N GLU A 345 -10.04 -26.66 4.57
CA GLU A 345 -10.33 -27.93 5.22
C GLU A 345 -9.87 -29.15 4.42
N THR A 346 -10.04 -29.11 3.10
CA THR A 346 -9.60 -30.20 2.21
C THR A 346 -8.07 -30.33 2.26
N LEU A 347 -7.35 -29.20 2.20
CA LEU A 347 -5.89 -29.19 2.37
C LEU A 347 -5.47 -29.82 3.70
N ALA A 348 -6.12 -29.43 4.81
CA ALA A 348 -5.76 -29.92 6.13
C ALA A 348 -6.11 -31.41 6.35
N ARG A 349 -7.22 -31.88 5.77
CA ARG A 349 -7.77 -33.23 5.97
C ARG A 349 -7.10 -34.29 5.12
N ASP A 350 -6.93 -34.02 3.82
CA ASP A 350 -6.62 -35.05 2.83
C ASP A 350 -5.12 -35.17 2.53
N PHE A 351 -4.36 -34.12 2.83
CA PHE A 351 -2.94 -34.01 2.48
C PHE A 351 -2.06 -33.94 3.71
N PRO A 352 -0.73 -34.12 3.60
CA PRO A 352 0.19 -34.03 4.72
C PRO A 352 0.03 -32.72 5.50
N SER A 353 0.21 -32.79 6.81
CA SER A 353 0.15 -31.61 7.68
C SER A 353 1.25 -30.62 7.30
N SER A 354 0.91 -29.34 7.16
CA SER A 354 1.91 -28.29 6.91
C SER A 354 2.83 -28.15 8.13
N THR A 355 4.13 -28.29 7.90
CA THR A 355 5.21 -28.08 8.87
C THR A 355 6.37 -27.35 8.19
N ALA A 356 7.31 -26.83 8.97
CA ALA A 356 8.64 -26.44 8.51
C ALA A 356 9.63 -26.56 9.66
N ALA A 357 10.88 -26.14 9.46
CA ALA A 357 11.90 -26.28 10.48
C ALA A 357 11.56 -25.40 11.69
N ASP A 358 11.87 -25.89 12.88
CA ASP A 358 11.56 -25.21 14.13
C ASP A 358 12.83 -25.12 14.96
N PHE A 359 13.37 -23.91 15.04
CA PHE A 359 14.63 -23.68 15.74
C PHE A 359 14.51 -23.96 17.24
N ALA A 360 13.32 -23.74 17.83
CA ALA A 360 13.21 -23.71 19.28
C ALA A 360 13.45 -25.08 19.95
N PRO A 361 12.98 -26.22 19.40
CA PRO A 361 13.40 -27.55 19.86
C PRO A 361 14.90 -27.84 19.71
N LEU A 362 15.54 -27.32 18.67
CA LEU A 362 16.98 -27.51 18.43
C LEU A 362 17.81 -26.70 19.44
N GLU A 363 17.49 -25.40 19.57
CA GLU A 363 18.11 -24.47 20.52
C GLU A 363 17.80 -24.82 21.99
N ALA A 364 16.65 -25.45 22.24
CA ALA A 364 16.35 -26.05 23.55
C ALA A 364 17.12 -27.35 23.80
N HIS A 365 17.96 -27.84 22.88
CA HIS A 365 18.73 -29.08 22.99
C HIS A 365 17.89 -30.35 23.22
N ILE A 366 16.63 -30.35 22.77
CA ILE A 366 15.73 -31.51 22.92
C ILE A 366 15.67 -32.38 21.66
N ILE A 367 16.10 -31.85 20.52
CA ILE A 367 16.33 -32.59 19.25
C ILE A 367 17.74 -32.34 18.74
N ASP A 368 18.20 -33.15 17.77
CA ASP A 368 19.47 -32.95 17.08
C ASP A 368 19.30 -32.21 15.74
N GLU A 369 20.43 -31.77 15.17
CA GLU A 369 20.49 -31.07 13.87
C GLU A 369 19.83 -31.90 12.75
N ASP A 370 20.02 -33.22 12.75
CA ASP A 370 19.44 -34.14 11.76
C ASP A 370 17.91 -34.13 11.82
N SER A 371 17.32 -34.19 13.02
CA SER A 371 15.86 -34.12 13.23
C SER A 371 15.29 -32.77 12.84
N TYR A 372 16.01 -31.67 13.10
CA TYR A 372 15.64 -30.33 12.66
C TYR A 372 15.58 -30.24 11.13
N VAL A 373 16.60 -30.75 10.44
CA VAL A 373 16.68 -30.76 8.98
C VAL A 373 15.61 -31.65 8.36
N GLU A 374 15.40 -32.85 8.91
CA GLU A 374 14.32 -33.74 8.47
C GLU A 374 12.95 -33.07 8.59
N GLN A 375 12.68 -32.37 9.69
CA GLN A 375 11.43 -31.62 9.86
C GLN A 375 11.30 -30.48 8.84
N GLY A 376 12.37 -29.73 8.58
CA GLY A 376 12.36 -28.67 7.57
C GLY A 376 12.04 -29.19 6.18
N LEU A 377 12.65 -30.30 5.78
CA LEU A 377 12.43 -30.90 4.46
C LEU A 377 11.04 -31.51 4.28
N LYS A 378 10.31 -31.79 5.37
CA LYS A 378 8.88 -32.16 5.31
C LYS A 378 7.97 -31.04 4.81
N TRP A 379 8.47 -29.80 4.70
CA TRP A 379 7.75 -28.72 4.05
C TRP A 379 7.26 -29.14 2.65
N ALA A 380 8.11 -29.84 1.88
CA ALA A 380 7.78 -30.30 0.53
C ALA A 380 6.58 -31.26 0.51
N ASP A 381 6.48 -32.17 1.50
CA ASP A 381 5.41 -33.20 1.57
C ASP A 381 4.01 -32.58 1.45
N ALA A 382 3.76 -31.48 2.17
CA ALA A 382 2.47 -30.80 2.16
C ALA A 382 2.32 -29.90 0.93
N HIS A 383 3.28 -29.02 0.68
CA HIS A 383 3.12 -27.94 -0.30
C HIS A 383 3.17 -28.43 -1.75
N TRP A 384 3.91 -29.52 -2.03
CA TRP A 384 3.87 -30.15 -3.36
C TRP A 384 2.51 -30.80 -3.61
N ALA A 385 1.97 -31.51 -2.62
CA ALA A 385 0.63 -32.08 -2.71
C ALA A 385 -0.46 -31.01 -2.85
N TYR A 386 -0.30 -29.85 -2.19
CA TYR A 386 -1.22 -28.72 -2.37
C TYR A 386 -1.16 -28.16 -3.79
N LEU A 387 0.04 -28.00 -4.37
CA LEU A 387 0.21 -27.55 -5.75
C LEU A 387 -0.45 -28.54 -6.72
N GLU A 388 -0.17 -29.83 -6.60
CA GLU A 388 -0.79 -30.87 -7.43
C GLU A 388 -2.32 -30.85 -7.31
N PHE A 389 -2.85 -30.76 -6.09
CA PHE A 389 -4.30 -30.64 -5.88
C PHE A 389 -4.91 -29.41 -6.56
N ILE A 390 -4.28 -28.25 -6.45
CA ILE A 390 -4.77 -27.01 -7.07
C ILE A 390 -4.78 -27.12 -8.60
N PHE A 391 -3.69 -27.62 -9.19
CA PHE A 391 -3.51 -27.62 -10.64
C PHE A 391 -4.14 -28.83 -11.34
N GLU A 392 -4.17 -30.01 -10.70
CA GLU A 392 -4.62 -31.26 -11.31
C GLU A 392 -6.05 -31.64 -10.89
N ASP A 393 -6.36 -31.59 -9.59
CA ASP A 393 -7.66 -32.04 -9.07
C ASP A 393 -8.74 -30.95 -9.13
N ILE A 394 -8.42 -29.73 -8.71
CA ILE A 394 -9.30 -28.56 -8.90
C ILE A 394 -9.24 -28.12 -10.37
N GLY A 395 -8.08 -28.24 -11.01
CA GLY A 395 -7.89 -27.88 -12.42
C GLY A 395 -7.72 -26.37 -12.65
N VAL A 396 -7.09 -25.65 -11.72
CA VAL A 396 -6.86 -24.20 -11.87
C VAL A 396 -5.82 -23.93 -12.95
N ASP A 397 -6.23 -23.24 -14.02
CA ASP A 397 -5.33 -22.78 -15.08
C ASP A 397 -4.80 -21.38 -14.74
N ALA A 398 -3.66 -21.33 -14.02
CA ALA A 398 -3.08 -20.07 -13.59
C ALA A 398 -2.31 -19.36 -14.73
N ASP A 399 -2.52 -18.05 -14.86
CA ASP A 399 -1.68 -17.15 -15.66
C ASP A 399 -0.45 -16.70 -14.86
N LEU A 400 -0.59 -16.52 -13.54
CA LEU A 400 0.49 -16.16 -12.62
C LEU A 400 0.51 -17.11 -11.43
N LEU A 401 1.64 -17.79 -11.23
CA LEU A 401 1.93 -18.53 -10.01
C LEU A 401 2.94 -17.75 -9.17
N GLN A 402 2.51 -17.26 -8.01
CA GLN A 402 3.37 -16.76 -6.95
C GLN A 402 3.74 -17.94 -6.04
N LEU A 403 5.01 -18.33 -6.04
CA LEU A 403 5.46 -19.53 -5.34
C LEU A 403 6.59 -19.20 -4.39
N GLY A 404 6.37 -19.44 -3.11
CA GLY A 404 7.37 -19.24 -2.08
C GLY A 404 7.96 -20.53 -1.51
N ASN A 405 9.15 -20.40 -0.93
CA ASN A 405 9.82 -21.49 -0.22
C ASN A 405 10.66 -20.92 0.94
N PRO A 406 10.38 -21.26 2.21
CA PRO A 406 11.07 -20.72 3.38
C PRO A 406 12.34 -21.48 3.79
N VAL A 407 12.57 -22.71 3.29
CA VAL A 407 13.54 -23.65 3.90
C VAL A 407 14.99 -23.15 3.81
N THR A 408 15.32 -22.36 2.78
CA THR A 408 16.65 -21.77 2.62
C THR A 408 17.00 -20.76 3.70
N ASP A 409 16.03 -20.00 4.19
CA ASP A 409 16.18 -19.05 5.30
C ASP A 409 16.37 -19.81 6.62
N GLU A 410 15.46 -20.76 6.90
CA GLU A 410 15.47 -21.58 8.12
C GLU A 410 16.83 -22.25 8.35
N PHE A 411 17.38 -22.90 7.31
CA PHE A 411 18.67 -23.60 7.44
C PHE A 411 19.86 -22.65 7.48
N SER A 412 19.79 -21.51 6.78
CA SER A 412 20.86 -20.50 6.83
C SER A 412 20.95 -19.91 8.23
N HIS A 413 19.81 -19.65 8.88
CA HIS A 413 19.76 -19.23 10.28
C HIS A 413 20.51 -20.17 11.22
N GLN A 414 20.39 -21.48 11.05
CA GLN A 414 20.94 -22.44 12.01
C GLN A 414 22.38 -22.90 11.69
N PHE A 415 22.84 -22.78 10.44
CA PHE A 415 24.11 -23.40 10.05
C PHE A 415 25.16 -22.46 9.44
N MET A 416 24.80 -21.26 8.97
CA MET A 416 25.72 -20.45 8.15
C MET A 416 27.02 -20.05 8.88
N GLY A 417 26.94 -19.62 10.13
CA GLY A 417 28.09 -19.30 10.98
C GLY A 417 28.94 -20.52 11.31
N LEU A 418 28.31 -21.68 11.58
CA LEU A 418 29.01 -22.93 11.91
C LEU A 418 29.90 -23.47 10.77
N VAL A 419 29.68 -23.00 9.54
CA VAL A 419 30.50 -23.33 8.36
C VAL A 419 31.38 -22.17 7.87
N THR A 420 31.37 -21.03 8.58
CA THR A 420 32.16 -19.85 8.23
C THR A 420 33.37 -19.72 9.15
N PRO A 421 34.61 -19.79 8.65
CA PRO A 421 35.81 -19.88 9.49
C PRO A 421 36.25 -18.55 10.12
N THR A 422 35.91 -17.41 9.51
CA THR A 422 36.34 -16.08 9.99
C THR A 422 35.24 -15.05 9.83
N ASP A 423 35.29 -13.98 10.61
CA ASP A 423 34.47 -12.79 10.38
C ASP A 423 35.02 -11.88 9.28
N MET A 424 34.35 -10.74 9.06
CA MET A 424 34.71 -9.76 8.04
C MET A 424 36.05 -9.04 8.27
N ASP A 425 36.63 -9.12 9.46
CA ASP A 425 37.97 -8.58 9.76
C ASP A 425 39.06 -9.65 9.58
N GLY A 426 38.67 -10.89 9.25
CA GLY A 426 39.56 -12.04 9.17
C GLY A 426 39.87 -12.69 10.52
N ASP A 427 39.19 -12.28 11.60
CA ASP A 427 39.38 -12.90 12.90
C ASP A 427 38.67 -14.27 12.95
N PRO A 428 39.21 -15.27 13.66
CA PRO A 428 38.61 -16.60 13.74
C PRO A 428 37.19 -16.54 14.31
N ASN A 429 36.27 -17.25 13.66
CA ASN A 429 34.96 -17.51 14.23
C ASN A 429 35.08 -18.61 15.31
N PRO A 430 34.81 -18.31 16.59
CA PRO A 430 34.91 -19.30 17.65
C PRO A 430 33.89 -20.44 17.53
N TYR A 431 32.82 -20.25 16.77
CA TYR A 431 31.76 -21.25 16.54
C TYR A 431 31.94 -22.05 15.25
N TYR A 432 33.05 -21.84 14.52
CA TYR A 432 33.32 -22.61 13.31
C TYR A 432 33.56 -24.08 13.67
N ASP A 433 32.63 -24.93 13.26
CA ASP A 433 32.58 -26.36 13.63
C ASP A 433 32.53 -26.63 15.14
N ASP A 434 32.10 -25.68 15.96
CA ASP A 434 31.99 -25.83 17.41
C ASP A 434 30.71 -25.13 17.91
N VAL A 435 29.60 -25.85 17.88
CA VAL A 435 28.28 -25.30 18.27
C VAL A 435 28.18 -25.02 19.78
N GLN A 436 28.96 -25.73 20.59
CA GLN A 436 28.93 -25.59 22.06
C GLN A 436 29.90 -24.53 22.56
N ASN A 437 30.84 -24.10 21.71
CA ASN A 437 31.93 -23.19 22.03
C ASN A 437 32.70 -23.68 23.26
N ASP A 438 33.12 -24.95 23.20
CA ASP A 438 33.90 -25.63 24.23
C ASP A 438 35.36 -25.90 23.79
N ASP A 439 35.78 -25.28 22.68
CA ASP A 439 37.08 -25.44 22.02
C ASP A 439 37.30 -26.86 21.43
N VAL A 440 36.23 -27.65 21.26
CA VAL A 440 36.28 -28.99 20.65
C VAL A 440 35.47 -28.99 19.34
N LEU A 441 36.18 -29.20 18.23
CA LEU A 441 35.52 -29.30 16.93
C LEU A 441 34.57 -30.50 16.87
N ASP A 442 33.32 -30.24 16.45
CA ASP A 442 32.27 -31.20 16.20
C ASP A 442 32.63 -32.17 15.07
N GLY A 443 33.46 -31.74 14.11
CA GLY A 443 33.78 -32.49 12.90
C GLY A 443 32.61 -32.59 11.91
N ARG A 444 31.67 -31.63 11.95
CA ARG A 444 30.38 -31.65 11.25
C ARG A 444 30.26 -30.65 10.11
N VAL A 445 31.29 -29.84 9.80
CA VAL A 445 31.24 -28.85 8.68
C VAL A 445 30.63 -29.42 7.40
N ALA A 446 31.12 -30.58 6.92
CA ALA A 446 30.63 -31.17 5.67
C ALA A 446 29.15 -31.60 5.74
N ILE A 447 28.67 -31.98 6.93
CA ILE A 447 27.27 -32.32 7.18
C ILE A 447 26.42 -31.04 7.16
N ARG A 448 26.85 -29.99 7.86
CA ARG A 448 26.18 -28.68 7.95
C ARG A 448 26.12 -27.95 6.60
N GLU A 449 27.20 -27.98 5.83
CA GLU A 449 27.19 -27.54 4.42
C GLU A 449 26.21 -28.38 3.59
N GLY A 450 26.11 -29.68 3.88
CA GLY A 450 25.14 -30.59 3.30
C GLY A 450 23.69 -30.21 3.60
N TYR A 451 23.39 -29.74 4.81
CA TYR A 451 22.08 -29.21 5.18
C TYR A 451 21.75 -27.95 4.41
N ILE A 452 22.61 -26.92 4.41
CA ILE A 452 22.38 -25.70 3.62
C ILE A 452 22.14 -26.06 2.14
N ARG A 453 22.94 -26.98 1.60
CA ARG A 453 22.78 -27.46 0.22
C ARG A 453 21.44 -28.19 -0.01
N SER A 454 20.92 -28.95 0.96
CA SER A 454 19.65 -29.66 0.80
C SER A 454 18.45 -28.72 0.76
N ALA A 455 18.47 -27.60 1.50
CA ALA A 455 17.45 -26.55 1.37
C ALA A 455 17.43 -25.95 -0.04
N TYR A 456 18.60 -25.66 -0.62
CA TYR A 456 18.68 -25.16 -2.00
C TYR A 456 18.21 -26.21 -3.02
N GLN A 457 18.47 -27.49 -2.77
CA GLN A 457 17.99 -28.58 -3.61
C GLN A 457 16.46 -28.73 -3.54
N GLU A 458 15.88 -28.61 -2.35
CA GLU A 458 14.43 -28.65 -2.15
C GLU A 458 13.75 -27.45 -2.85
N ALA A 459 14.29 -26.23 -2.71
CA ALA A 459 13.85 -25.05 -3.44
C ALA A 459 13.91 -25.22 -4.98
N ASP A 460 14.97 -25.86 -5.51
CA ASP A 460 15.06 -26.19 -6.93
C ASP A 460 13.97 -27.18 -7.36
N GLY A 461 13.66 -28.18 -6.52
CA GLY A 461 12.60 -29.16 -6.73
C GLY A 461 11.21 -28.54 -6.71
N THR A 462 10.94 -27.65 -5.77
CA THR A 462 9.69 -26.88 -5.67
C THR A 462 9.46 -26.04 -6.93
N LEU A 463 10.49 -25.33 -7.39
CA LEU A 463 10.41 -24.60 -8.66
C LEU A 463 10.24 -25.54 -9.85
N ALA A 464 10.87 -26.72 -9.84
CA ALA A 464 10.71 -27.71 -10.90
C ALA A 464 9.25 -28.17 -11.03
N LEU A 465 8.60 -28.47 -9.92
CA LEU A 465 7.19 -28.87 -9.86
C LEU A 465 6.28 -27.73 -10.35
N GLY A 466 6.47 -26.51 -9.83
CA GLY A 466 5.69 -25.34 -10.29
C GLY A 466 5.81 -25.12 -11.81
N ARG A 467 7.02 -25.31 -12.38
CA ARG A 467 7.24 -25.24 -13.83
C ARG A 467 6.58 -26.36 -14.61
N GLU A 468 6.49 -27.55 -14.03
CA GLU A 468 5.79 -28.68 -14.64
C GLU A 468 4.29 -28.41 -14.74
N LEU A 469 3.67 -28.04 -13.62
CA LEU A 469 2.23 -27.74 -13.51
C LEU A 469 1.80 -26.55 -14.38
N MET A 470 2.66 -25.53 -14.53
CA MET A 470 2.38 -24.37 -15.38
C MET A 470 2.59 -24.61 -16.89
N GLY A 471 3.23 -25.72 -17.28
CA GLY A 471 3.59 -25.98 -18.68
C GLY A 471 4.99 -25.47 -19.03
N LYS A 472 6.00 -26.30 -18.71
CA LYS A 472 7.44 -25.99 -18.68
C LYS A 472 8.03 -25.18 -19.85
N ARG A 473 7.53 -25.35 -21.08
CA ARG A 473 8.08 -24.69 -22.28
C ARG A 473 7.45 -23.33 -22.58
N ASP A 474 6.24 -23.09 -22.09
CA ASP A 474 5.45 -21.90 -22.41
C ASP A 474 5.40 -20.91 -21.24
N THR A 475 6.08 -21.23 -20.14
CA THR A 475 6.10 -20.45 -18.89
C THR A 475 7.38 -19.63 -18.76
N THR A 476 7.22 -18.34 -18.42
CA THR A 476 8.33 -17.48 -18.00
C THR A 476 8.53 -17.59 -16.50
N VAL A 477 9.77 -17.69 -16.06
CA VAL A 477 10.14 -17.80 -14.64
C VAL A 477 10.94 -16.58 -14.24
N PHE A 478 10.54 -15.96 -13.13
CA PHE A 478 11.34 -15.04 -12.34
C PHE A 478 11.66 -15.75 -11.02
N ALA A 479 12.87 -16.27 -10.90
CA ALA A 479 13.40 -16.87 -9.69
C ALA A 479 14.17 -15.81 -8.90
N SER A 480 13.66 -15.47 -7.73
CA SER A 480 14.15 -14.37 -6.90
C SER A 480 14.43 -14.83 -5.48
N SER A 481 14.98 -13.94 -4.67
CA SER A 481 14.84 -13.97 -3.22
C SER A 481 14.44 -12.59 -2.72
N ASP A 482 13.90 -12.51 -1.52
CA ASP A 482 13.43 -11.33 -0.79
C ASP A 482 14.54 -10.70 0.08
N HIS A 483 15.59 -11.46 0.43
CA HIS A 483 16.85 -10.94 0.96
C HIS A 483 18.03 -11.88 0.74
N GLY A 484 19.24 -11.42 1.04
CA GLY A 484 20.41 -12.27 1.21
C GLY A 484 20.63 -12.68 2.66
N PHE A 485 21.83 -13.18 2.97
CA PHE A 485 22.20 -13.71 4.29
C PHE A 485 23.66 -13.44 4.64
N VAL A 486 23.92 -13.29 5.94
CA VAL A 486 25.28 -13.17 6.49
C VAL A 486 25.45 -14.06 7.72
N PRO A 487 26.67 -14.57 7.98
CA PRO A 487 27.00 -15.29 9.20
C PRO A 487 27.01 -14.33 10.41
N GLN A 488 26.57 -14.82 11.57
CA GLN A 488 26.60 -14.08 12.83
C GLN A 488 26.61 -15.04 14.03
N TRP A 489 26.97 -14.56 15.22
CA TRP A 489 26.95 -15.38 16.46
C TRP A 489 26.85 -14.55 17.75
N TYR A 490 26.61 -13.24 17.66
CA TYR A 490 26.40 -12.38 18.83
C TYR A 490 25.05 -11.66 18.79
N ALA A 491 24.28 -11.81 19.86
CA ALA A 491 22.99 -11.17 20.07
C ALA A 491 23.15 -9.89 20.90
N VAL A 492 22.66 -8.76 20.40
CA VAL A 492 22.66 -7.46 21.09
C VAL A 492 21.28 -7.18 21.65
N ASN A 493 21.22 -6.85 22.95
CA ASN A 493 19.97 -6.53 23.63
C ASN A 493 19.69 -5.02 23.59
N ALA A 494 18.85 -4.59 22.65
CA ALA A 494 18.43 -3.18 22.53
C ALA A 494 17.72 -2.67 23.80
N GLY A 495 16.94 -3.54 24.48
CA GLY A 495 16.23 -3.20 25.71
C GLY A 495 17.17 -2.80 26.84
N THR A 496 18.27 -3.54 27.03
CA THR A 496 19.30 -3.20 28.02
C THR A 496 19.97 -1.87 27.70
N VAL A 497 20.31 -1.62 26.43
CA VAL A 497 20.92 -0.34 26.01
C VAL A 497 20.00 0.85 26.31
N LEU A 498 18.70 0.73 25.98
CA LEU A 498 17.72 1.78 26.25
C LEU A 498 17.47 1.99 27.76
N LYS A 499 17.39 0.91 28.54
CA LYS A 499 17.26 0.96 30.00
C LYS A 499 18.46 1.66 30.63
N ASP A 500 19.68 1.26 30.27
CA ASP A 500 20.91 1.82 30.85
C ASP A 500 21.10 3.30 30.47
N ALA A 501 20.56 3.69 29.32
CA ALA A 501 20.47 5.09 28.92
C ALA A 501 19.38 5.88 29.68
N GLY A 502 18.56 5.26 30.53
CA GLY A 502 17.48 5.93 31.28
C GLY A 502 16.24 6.24 30.44
N LEU A 503 16.05 5.54 29.31
CA LEU A 503 14.91 5.70 28.42
C LEU A 503 13.76 4.72 28.75
N GLN A 504 14.08 3.67 29.50
CA GLN A 504 13.14 2.68 30.02
C GLN A 504 13.38 2.49 31.52
N ALA A 505 12.31 2.28 32.30
CA ALA A 505 12.43 1.98 33.73
C ALA A 505 12.87 0.52 33.97
N THR A 506 12.40 -0.38 33.10
CA THR A 506 12.72 -1.81 33.09
C THR A 506 13.16 -2.21 31.70
N GLU A 507 13.95 -3.27 31.63
CA GLU A 507 14.41 -3.82 30.35
C GLU A 507 13.22 -4.32 29.52
N GLN A 508 13.28 -4.03 28.21
CA GLN A 508 12.37 -4.60 27.25
C GLN A 508 12.74 -6.07 26.95
N THR A 509 11.90 -7.01 27.40
CA THR A 509 12.14 -8.46 27.22
C THR A 509 11.40 -9.08 26.02
N SER A 510 10.64 -8.28 25.27
CA SER A 510 9.86 -8.76 24.13
C SER A 510 9.94 -7.78 22.95
N ASN A 511 10.06 -8.30 21.73
CA ASN A 511 10.16 -7.47 20.53
C ASN A 511 8.94 -6.52 20.39
N CYS A 512 9.23 -5.22 20.19
CA CYS A 512 8.27 -4.11 20.13
C CYS A 512 7.39 -3.88 21.38
N ARG A 513 7.69 -4.52 22.52
CA ARG A 513 6.82 -4.50 23.72
C ARG A 513 7.60 -4.25 24.99
N VAL A 514 7.34 -3.12 25.64
CA VAL A 514 7.97 -2.76 26.92
C VAL A 514 7.03 -3.14 28.07
N GLY A 515 7.44 -4.03 28.96
CA GLY A 515 6.66 -4.35 30.15
C GLY A 515 6.62 -3.18 31.14
N GLY A 516 5.54 -3.04 31.92
CA GLY A 516 5.48 -2.13 33.07
C GLY A 516 4.93 -0.72 32.79
N ALA A 517 5.54 0.29 33.41
CA ALA A 517 5.12 1.70 33.41
C ALA A 517 5.32 2.38 32.02
N PRO A 518 4.69 3.55 31.79
CA PRO A 518 4.93 4.32 30.56
C PRO A 518 6.43 4.57 30.30
N THR A 519 6.87 4.36 29.06
CA THR A 519 8.27 4.38 28.65
C THR A 519 8.56 5.50 27.65
N LYS A 520 9.77 6.07 27.66
CA LYS A 520 10.15 7.13 26.69
C LYS A 520 10.42 6.55 25.31
N ALA A 521 10.93 5.33 25.23
CA ALA A 521 11.25 4.67 23.96
C ALA A 521 11.06 3.15 24.02
N LYS A 522 10.91 2.54 22.85
CA LYS A 522 10.93 1.09 22.66
C LYS A 522 11.69 0.71 21.39
N ALA A 523 12.24 -0.51 21.38
CA ALA A 523 12.91 -1.08 20.22
C ALA A 523 12.01 -2.10 19.51
N CYS A 524 12.03 -2.08 18.19
CA CYS A 524 11.42 -3.05 17.30
C CYS A 524 12.50 -3.58 16.39
N TRP A 525 12.84 -4.86 16.50
CA TRP A 525 14.00 -5.42 15.82
C TRP A 525 13.62 -6.57 14.89
N ALA A 526 14.46 -6.77 13.87
CA ALA A 526 14.57 -8.04 13.16
C ALA A 526 15.95 -8.10 12.49
N GLY A 527 16.63 -9.22 12.69
CA GLY A 527 17.99 -9.44 12.23
C GLY A 527 18.98 -8.33 12.55
N GLY A 528 19.70 -7.84 11.55
CA GLY A 528 20.73 -6.80 11.69
C GLY A 528 20.21 -5.40 12.02
N THR A 529 18.89 -5.15 12.07
CA THR A 529 18.32 -3.81 12.25
C THR A 529 17.33 -3.70 13.41
N ALA A 530 17.48 -2.65 14.21
CA ALA A 530 16.53 -2.23 15.23
C ALA A 530 15.99 -0.82 14.93
N ALA A 531 14.67 -0.68 14.87
CA ALA A 531 13.96 0.59 14.82
C ALA A 531 13.53 1.00 16.23
N ILE A 532 13.93 2.19 16.66
CA ILE A 532 13.62 2.76 17.97
C ILE A 532 12.53 3.81 17.79
N TYR A 533 11.46 3.68 18.56
CA TYR A 533 10.33 4.62 18.57
C TYR A 533 10.31 5.40 19.87
N ILE A 534 10.03 6.69 19.80
CA ILE A 534 9.87 7.60 20.93
C ILE A 534 8.37 7.76 21.23
N SER A 535 8.00 7.68 22.50
CA SER A 535 6.63 7.88 22.96
C SER A 535 6.32 9.38 23.07
N LEU A 536 6.02 10.01 21.94
CA LEU A 536 5.96 11.48 21.82
C LEU A 536 4.56 12.02 22.13
N ALA A 537 4.46 12.92 23.11
CA ALA A 537 3.20 13.58 23.47
C ALA A 537 2.66 14.42 22.29
N GLY A 538 1.36 14.30 22.02
CA GLY A 538 0.69 14.99 20.89
C GLY A 538 0.78 14.25 19.55
N ARG A 539 1.70 13.29 19.42
CA ARG A 539 1.82 12.38 18.26
C ARG A 539 1.30 10.98 18.57
N ASP A 540 1.74 10.44 19.70
CA ASP A 540 1.40 9.11 20.19
C ASP A 540 0.39 9.23 21.35
N PRO A 541 -0.76 8.53 21.28
CA PRO A 541 -1.72 8.51 22.38
C PRO A 541 -1.08 8.06 23.70
N GLY A 542 -1.18 8.90 24.73
CA GLY A 542 -0.54 8.65 26.03
C GLY A 542 0.99 8.84 26.05
N GLY A 543 1.55 9.52 25.04
CA GLY A 543 2.98 9.81 24.95
C GLY A 543 3.55 10.54 26.18
N VAL A 544 4.74 10.13 26.62
CA VAL A 544 5.38 10.65 27.86
C VAL A 544 6.57 11.56 27.61
N VAL A 545 7.06 11.65 26.37
CA VAL A 545 8.11 12.60 25.98
C VAL A 545 7.44 13.88 25.49
N PRO A 546 7.60 15.02 26.18
CA PRO A 546 7.12 16.32 25.68
C PRO A 546 7.71 16.67 24.32
N ALA A 547 6.96 17.39 23.48
CA ALA A 547 7.37 17.71 22.11
C ALA A 547 8.70 18.48 22.03
N ASP A 548 8.96 19.40 22.97
CA ASP A 548 10.19 20.16 23.10
C ASP A 548 11.41 19.32 23.54
N GLN A 549 11.19 18.11 24.04
CA GLN A 549 12.24 17.16 24.45
C GLN A 549 12.54 16.09 23.39
N TYR A 550 11.82 16.07 22.27
CA TYR A 550 11.97 15.05 21.22
C TYR A 550 13.43 14.90 20.77
N GLU A 551 14.09 16.00 20.41
CA GLU A 551 15.48 15.99 19.95
C GLU A 551 16.48 15.58 21.04
N THR A 552 16.23 15.98 22.29
CA THR A 552 17.05 15.59 23.42
C THR A 552 17.01 14.07 23.61
N VAL A 553 15.81 13.47 23.60
CA VAL A 553 15.62 12.02 23.72
C VAL A 553 16.19 11.28 22.52
N ARG A 554 15.99 11.81 21.30
CA ARG A 554 16.56 11.24 20.06
C ARG A 554 18.09 11.20 20.10
N ASN A 555 18.74 12.28 20.51
CA ASN A 555 20.20 12.33 20.62
C ASN A 555 20.72 11.43 21.76
N GLN A 556 19.94 11.27 22.85
CA GLN A 556 20.26 10.32 23.92
C GLN A 556 20.25 8.87 23.43
N ILE A 557 19.25 8.48 22.62
CA ILE A 557 19.20 7.18 21.94
C ILE A 557 20.43 6.99 21.05
N ILE A 558 20.70 7.95 20.16
CA ILE A 558 21.85 7.90 19.24
C ILE A 558 23.16 7.72 20.01
N THR A 559 23.38 8.52 21.05
CA THR A 559 24.59 8.45 21.88
C THR A 559 24.74 7.09 22.57
N ALA A 560 23.64 6.52 23.06
CA ALA A 560 23.65 5.22 23.73
C ALA A 560 24.12 4.09 22.79
N PHE A 561 23.64 4.11 21.54
CA PHE A 561 24.06 3.11 20.54
C PHE A 561 25.43 3.43 19.90
N GLN A 562 25.82 4.70 19.76
CA GLN A 562 27.17 5.08 19.30
C GLN A 562 28.26 4.60 20.27
N ASN A 563 27.97 4.64 21.58
CA ASN A 563 28.88 4.22 22.63
C ASN A 563 28.76 2.73 22.97
N LEU A 564 27.97 1.97 22.20
CA LEU A 564 27.82 0.53 22.43
C LEU A 564 29.12 -0.18 22.02
N THR A 565 29.81 -0.71 23.02
CA THR A 565 31.02 -1.54 22.85
C THR A 565 30.75 -2.96 23.31
N ASP A 566 31.42 -3.92 22.70
CA ASP A 566 31.52 -5.28 23.21
C ASP A 566 32.72 -5.40 24.16
N PRO A 567 32.51 -5.56 25.48
CA PRO A 567 33.62 -5.69 26.42
C PRO A 567 34.46 -6.95 26.20
N ALA A 568 33.89 -8.02 25.65
CA ALA A 568 34.62 -9.24 25.31
C ALA A 568 35.50 -9.05 24.07
N ASN A 569 35.10 -8.14 23.18
CA ASN A 569 35.78 -7.83 21.92
C ASN A 569 35.96 -6.32 21.73
N PRO A 570 36.81 -5.64 22.53
CA PRO A 570 36.85 -4.17 22.61
C PRO A 570 37.33 -3.48 21.32
N SER A 571 37.97 -4.21 20.40
CA SER A 571 38.39 -3.71 19.08
C SER A 571 37.28 -3.80 18.03
N LYS A 572 36.20 -4.53 18.29
CA LYS A 572 35.14 -4.79 17.31
C LYS A 572 34.11 -3.68 17.26
N GLN A 573 33.67 -3.35 16.06
CA GLN A 573 32.56 -2.43 15.82
C GLN A 573 31.23 -3.19 15.95
N VAL A 574 30.42 -2.85 16.96
CA VAL A 574 29.09 -3.47 17.16
C VAL A 574 28.05 -2.86 16.22
N VAL A 575 28.02 -1.53 16.13
CA VAL A 575 27.05 -0.77 15.33
C VAL A 575 27.69 -0.28 14.05
N LEU A 576 27.17 -0.73 12.91
CA LEU A 576 27.63 -0.34 11.58
C LEU A 576 27.14 1.06 11.21
N ARG A 577 25.85 1.34 11.46
CA ARG A 577 25.22 2.61 11.07
C ARG A 577 24.07 2.97 12.01
N ILE A 578 23.93 4.26 12.30
CA ILE A 578 22.76 4.83 12.98
C ILE A 578 22.16 5.86 12.04
N LEU A 579 20.86 5.75 11.81
CA LEU A 579 20.10 6.58 10.90
C LEU A 579 19.01 7.30 11.70
N ARG A 580 18.88 8.61 11.51
CA ARG A 580 17.67 9.32 11.87
C ARG A 580 16.56 8.99 10.89
N LYS A 581 15.32 9.15 11.33
CA LYS A 581 14.13 8.91 10.51
C LYS A 581 14.22 9.55 9.12
N GLU A 582 14.60 10.82 9.04
CA GLU A 582 14.72 11.58 7.79
C GLU A 582 15.76 10.99 6.82
N GLU A 583 16.80 10.30 7.30
CA GLU A 583 17.84 9.68 6.47
C GLU A 583 17.35 8.39 5.80
N LEU A 584 16.22 7.82 6.25
CA LEU A 584 15.63 6.62 5.64
C LEU A 584 15.07 6.88 4.24
N LYS A 585 15.01 8.13 3.79
CA LYS A 585 14.56 8.49 2.44
C LYS A 585 15.41 7.85 1.35
N ASN A 586 16.67 7.55 1.65
CA ASN A 586 17.58 6.85 0.76
C ASN A 586 18.63 6.05 1.54
N VAL A 587 18.44 4.73 1.64
CA VAL A 587 19.42 3.79 2.18
C VAL A 587 19.80 2.82 1.05
N ASP A 588 20.99 3.03 0.47
CA ASP A 588 21.52 2.26 -0.67
C ASP A 588 20.55 2.18 -1.87
N GLY A 589 19.82 3.28 -2.13
CA GLY A 589 18.84 3.37 -3.21
C GLY A 589 17.41 2.98 -2.81
N SER A 590 17.21 2.51 -1.57
CA SER A 590 15.88 2.19 -1.01
C SER A 590 15.26 3.39 -0.31
N ASP A 591 14.02 3.73 -0.67
CA ASP A 591 13.20 4.70 0.07
C ASP A 591 12.43 3.99 1.19
N SER A 592 13.02 3.99 2.38
CA SER A 592 12.51 3.29 3.56
C SER A 592 11.86 4.22 4.59
N LEU A 593 11.44 5.40 4.14
CA LEU A 593 10.84 6.42 4.99
C LEU A 593 9.33 6.46 4.83
N HIS A 594 8.62 5.90 5.80
CA HIS A 594 7.19 6.08 5.95
C HIS A 594 6.87 7.02 7.14
N PRO A 595 6.03 8.05 6.96
CA PRO A 595 5.83 9.08 7.97
C PRO A 595 5.38 8.54 9.33
N SER A 596 4.47 7.56 9.35
CA SER A 596 3.90 7.01 10.59
C SER A 596 4.43 5.62 10.99
N ARG A 597 5.35 5.01 10.21
CA ARG A 597 5.77 3.61 10.45
C ARG A 597 7.26 3.46 10.64
N SER A 598 8.09 4.35 10.11
CA SER A 598 9.53 4.35 10.37
C SER A 598 9.83 4.77 11.80
N GLY A 599 10.81 4.09 12.42
CA GLY A 599 11.36 4.47 13.73
C GLY A 599 11.97 5.87 13.71
N ASP A 600 12.03 6.50 14.88
CA ASP A 600 12.65 7.82 15.06
C ASP A 600 14.18 7.75 14.96
N VAL A 601 14.75 6.60 15.35
CA VAL A 601 16.16 6.22 15.14
C VAL A 601 16.20 4.77 14.66
N VAL A 602 17.01 4.47 13.66
CA VAL A 602 17.25 3.10 13.17
C VAL A 602 18.72 2.76 13.36
N VAL A 603 19.00 1.61 13.96
CA VAL A 603 20.35 1.14 14.30
C VAL A 603 20.62 -0.17 13.57
N VAL A 604 21.70 -0.19 12.78
CA VAL A 604 22.15 -1.35 12.02
C VAL A 604 23.42 -1.87 12.65
N THR A 605 23.44 -3.14 13.05
CA THR A 605 24.65 -3.80 13.57
C THR A 605 25.62 -4.13 12.44
N ARG A 606 26.87 -4.38 12.80
CA ARG A 606 27.86 -4.96 11.89
C ARG A 606 27.91 -6.48 12.16
N PRO A 607 27.96 -7.36 11.14
CA PRO A 607 28.27 -8.77 11.38
C PRO A 607 29.59 -8.91 12.18
N PRO A 608 29.66 -9.82 13.16
CA PRO A 608 28.73 -10.91 13.46
C PRO A 608 27.66 -10.59 14.53
N TYR A 609 27.29 -9.31 14.73
CA TYR A 609 26.27 -8.88 15.70
C TYR A 609 24.86 -8.77 15.09
N GLN A 610 23.83 -9.15 15.83
CA GLN A 610 22.41 -9.05 15.46
C GLN A 610 21.49 -8.58 16.61
N TRP A 611 20.20 -8.33 16.37
CA TRP A 611 19.23 -7.95 17.41
C TRP A 611 18.20 -9.02 17.79
N ASP A 612 18.05 -10.12 17.03
CA ASP A 612 16.88 -11.02 17.10
C ASP A 612 16.85 -12.05 18.24
N ALA A 613 17.70 -11.88 19.26
CA ALA A 613 17.75 -12.79 20.39
C ALA A 613 17.48 -12.05 21.71
N ALA A 614 16.36 -12.38 22.35
CA ALA A 614 16.04 -11.92 23.70
C ALA A 614 17.05 -12.52 24.67
N THR A 615 17.90 -11.69 25.25
CA THR A 615 18.96 -12.09 26.18
C THR A 615 18.80 -11.31 27.50
N PRO A 616 17.75 -11.61 28.29
CA PRO A 616 17.40 -10.80 29.45
C PRO A 616 18.57 -10.59 30.40
N GLY A 617 18.86 -9.33 30.73
CA GLY A 617 19.92 -8.96 31.67
C GLY A 617 21.35 -9.04 31.11
N VAL A 618 21.54 -9.43 29.86
CA VAL A 618 22.85 -9.49 29.19
C VAL A 618 22.84 -8.56 27.98
N ARG A 619 23.81 -7.63 27.91
CA ARG A 619 23.82 -6.62 26.85
C ARG A 619 24.23 -7.19 25.48
N ILE A 620 25.25 -8.04 25.47
CA ILE A 620 25.70 -8.80 24.30
C ILE A 620 25.92 -10.23 24.77
N ALA A 621 25.26 -11.18 24.13
CA ALA A 621 25.35 -12.60 24.46
C ALA A 621 25.66 -13.43 23.21
N HIS A 622 25.99 -14.70 23.43
CA HIS A 622 25.97 -15.71 22.39
C HIS A 622 24.59 -15.77 21.71
N SER A 623 24.60 -15.90 20.39
CA SER A 623 23.42 -16.16 19.57
C SER A 623 23.46 -17.61 19.08
N GLU A 624 22.42 -18.39 19.38
CA GLU A 624 22.23 -19.74 18.82
C GLU A 624 21.68 -19.70 17.38
N PHE A 625 21.39 -18.50 16.86
CA PHE A 625 21.30 -18.26 15.42
C PHE A 625 22.71 -18.00 14.88
N PHE A 626 23.05 -18.65 13.78
CA PHE A 626 24.34 -18.60 13.11
C PHE A 626 24.32 -17.88 11.74
N GLY A 627 23.13 -17.60 11.20
CA GLY A 627 22.94 -16.76 10.02
C GLY A 627 21.83 -15.73 10.25
N GLN A 628 21.89 -14.60 9.57
CA GLN A 628 20.87 -13.55 9.72
C GLN A 628 20.77 -12.65 8.49
N HIS A 629 19.61 -12.05 8.29
CA HIS A 629 19.31 -11.04 7.28
C HIS A 629 19.14 -9.64 7.95
N GLY A 630 18.59 -8.65 7.24
CA GLY A 630 18.25 -7.35 7.83
C GLY A 630 19.39 -6.34 8.05
N TYR A 631 20.52 -6.48 7.37
CA TYR A 631 21.63 -5.51 7.39
C TYR A 631 21.47 -4.42 6.30
N LEU A 632 22.53 -3.72 5.90
CA LEU A 632 22.45 -2.78 4.78
C LEU A 632 22.24 -3.55 3.45
N PRO A 633 21.38 -3.07 2.51
CA PRO A 633 21.05 -3.82 1.30
C PRO A 633 22.25 -4.12 0.40
N ALA A 634 23.24 -3.22 0.38
CA ALA A 634 24.45 -3.39 -0.43
C ALA A 634 25.57 -4.17 0.28
N LEU A 635 25.38 -4.62 1.52
CA LEU A 635 26.43 -5.30 2.29
C LEU A 635 26.83 -6.64 1.64
N GLN A 636 28.08 -6.73 1.22
CA GLN A 636 28.64 -7.92 0.57
C GLN A 636 30.13 -8.06 0.88
N ASP A 637 30.54 -9.27 1.25
CA ASP A 637 31.92 -9.73 1.41
C ASP A 637 31.95 -11.26 1.24
N LEU A 638 32.01 -11.70 -0.03
CA LEU A 638 31.90 -13.12 -0.38
C LEU A 638 33.04 -13.98 0.18
N GLN A 639 34.21 -13.37 0.44
CA GLN A 639 35.35 -14.08 1.03
C GLN A 639 35.03 -14.58 2.44
N HIS A 640 34.27 -13.79 3.20
CA HIS A 640 33.84 -14.09 4.57
C HIS A 640 32.36 -14.49 4.65
N ASN A 641 31.83 -15.01 3.53
CA ASN A 641 30.48 -15.56 3.43
C ASN A 641 29.34 -14.55 3.69
N VAL A 642 29.53 -13.27 3.38
CA VAL A 642 28.53 -12.20 3.58
C VAL A 642 27.93 -11.78 2.23
N ASN A 643 26.61 -11.88 2.07
CA ASN A 643 25.92 -11.30 0.91
C ASN A 643 24.46 -10.98 1.22
N MET A 644 24.10 -9.70 1.36
CA MET A 644 22.72 -9.25 1.59
C MET A 644 21.87 -9.12 0.32
N ARG A 645 22.48 -9.31 -0.85
CA ARG A 645 21.76 -9.29 -2.13
C ARG A 645 20.98 -10.59 -2.31
N GLY A 646 19.73 -10.46 -2.74
CA GLY A 646 18.87 -11.61 -3.05
C GLY A 646 19.15 -12.15 -4.46
N THR A 647 18.81 -13.40 -4.70
CA THR A 647 18.90 -14.00 -6.05
C THR A 647 18.01 -13.26 -7.06
N PHE A 648 18.47 -13.11 -8.31
CA PHE A 648 17.62 -12.78 -9.46
C PHE A 648 18.05 -13.55 -10.70
N ILE A 649 17.19 -14.45 -11.16
CA ILE A 649 17.37 -15.21 -12.41
C ILE A 649 16.03 -15.24 -13.12
N ALA A 650 15.99 -14.87 -14.39
CA ALA A 650 14.77 -14.94 -15.20
C ALA A 650 15.02 -15.72 -16.49
N ALA A 651 14.09 -16.59 -16.90
CA ALA A 651 14.18 -17.32 -18.16
C ALA A 651 12.80 -17.71 -18.70
N GLY A 652 12.70 -17.96 -20.00
CA GLY A 652 11.45 -18.37 -20.67
C GLY A 652 11.01 -17.39 -21.75
N PRO A 653 9.77 -17.52 -22.26
CA PRO A 653 9.26 -16.67 -23.34
C PRO A 653 9.43 -15.17 -23.07
N GLY A 654 10.10 -14.46 -23.99
CA GLY A 654 10.33 -13.02 -23.87
C GLY A 654 11.47 -12.59 -22.95
N ILE A 655 12.21 -13.53 -22.36
CA ILE A 655 13.47 -13.25 -21.65
C ILE A 655 14.68 -13.55 -22.54
N ARG A 656 15.69 -12.68 -22.50
CA ARG A 656 16.95 -12.88 -23.25
C ARG A 656 17.72 -14.09 -22.72
N ARG A 657 18.55 -14.67 -23.58
CA ARG A 657 19.41 -15.80 -23.21
C ARG A 657 20.85 -15.36 -22.93
N HIS A 658 21.47 -15.97 -21.93
CA HIS A 658 22.89 -15.87 -21.56
C HIS A 658 23.37 -14.42 -21.37
N ARG A 659 22.68 -13.63 -20.55
CA ARG A 659 23.04 -12.22 -20.28
C ARG A 659 23.04 -11.91 -18.81
N GLU A 660 23.97 -11.07 -18.39
CA GLU A 660 23.88 -10.34 -17.13
C GLU A 660 23.06 -9.07 -17.31
N VAL A 661 22.34 -8.71 -16.27
CA VAL A 661 21.59 -7.47 -16.15
C VAL A 661 22.16 -6.71 -14.96
N ASN A 662 22.65 -5.51 -15.23
CA ASN A 662 23.26 -4.68 -14.20
C ASN A 662 22.22 -3.93 -13.38
N ASP A 663 22.57 -3.67 -12.12
CA ASP A 663 21.83 -2.79 -11.22
C ASP A 663 20.36 -3.22 -11.02
N VAL A 664 20.11 -4.54 -10.96
CA VAL A 664 18.78 -5.07 -10.72
C VAL A 664 18.35 -4.73 -9.30
N ARG A 665 17.17 -4.13 -9.16
CA ARG A 665 16.54 -3.86 -7.86
C ARG A 665 15.29 -4.71 -7.71
N ALA A 666 14.94 -5.05 -6.48
CA ALA A 666 13.74 -5.83 -6.18
C ALA A 666 12.46 -5.18 -6.72
N ILE A 667 12.41 -3.84 -6.69
CA ILE A 667 11.28 -3.07 -7.22
C ILE A 667 11.09 -3.21 -8.74
N ASP A 668 12.11 -3.63 -9.49
CA ASP A 668 12.06 -3.75 -10.95
C ASP A 668 11.39 -5.07 -11.40
N VAL A 669 11.18 -6.03 -10.49
CA VAL A 669 10.61 -7.36 -10.79
C VAL A 669 9.14 -7.25 -11.21
N ALA A 670 8.27 -6.69 -10.37
CA ALA A 670 6.84 -6.58 -10.66
C ALA A 670 6.52 -5.77 -11.95
N PRO A 671 7.13 -4.60 -12.21
CA PRO A 671 6.93 -3.87 -13.47
C PRO A 671 7.39 -4.65 -14.71
N THR A 672 8.51 -5.36 -14.62
CA THR A 672 9.01 -6.18 -15.74
C THR A 672 8.07 -7.34 -16.04
N LEU A 673 7.57 -7.99 -14.99
CA LEU A 673 6.58 -9.06 -15.09
C LEU A 673 5.27 -8.56 -15.71
N ALA A 674 4.73 -7.44 -15.20
CA ALA A 674 3.49 -6.84 -15.71
C ALA A 674 3.58 -6.48 -17.19
N TYR A 675 4.72 -5.93 -17.62
CA TYR A 675 5.02 -5.66 -19.03
C TYR A 675 4.96 -6.94 -19.89
N LEU A 676 5.62 -8.03 -19.46
CA LEU A 676 5.65 -9.29 -20.22
C LEU A 676 4.27 -9.94 -20.32
N MET A 677 3.46 -9.86 -19.25
CA MET A 677 2.09 -10.37 -19.21
C MET A 677 1.07 -9.46 -19.90
N ARG A 678 1.47 -8.23 -20.27
CA ARG A 678 0.58 -7.18 -20.81
C ARG A 678 -0.60 -6.85 -19.89
N ILE A 679 -0.33 -6.80 -18.59
CA ILE A 679 -1.28 -6.35 -17.57
C ILE A 679 -0.86 -4.96 -17.06
N PRO A 680 -1.79 -4.10 -16.62
CA PRO A 680 -1.40 -2.89 -15.91
C PRO A 680 -0.46 -3.23 -14.74
N GLY A 681 0.56 -2.41 -14.53
CA GLY A 681 1.42 -2.55 -13.35
C GLY A 681 0.66 -2.30 -12.04
N PRO A 682 1.26 -2.66 -10.90
CA PRO A 682 0.73 -2.27 -9.61
C PRO A 682 0.60 -0.74 -9.49
N GLN A 683 -0.45 -0.26 -8.84
CA GLN A 683 -0.83 1.16 -8.83
C GLN A 683 0.13 2.10 -8.07
N ASN A 684 1.11 1.55 -7.36
CA ASN A 684 2.16 2.29 -6.64
C ASN A 684 3.57 1.93 -7.12
N ALA A 685 3.69 1.15 -8.20
CA ALA A 685 4.97 0.59 -8.60
C ALA A 685 5.97 1.67 -9.02
N ARG A 686 7.11 1.75 -8.34
CA ARG A 686 8.19 2.69 -8.64
C ARG A 686 9.22 2.12 -9.63
N GLY A 687 9.46 0.81 -9.58
CA GLY A 687 10.49 0.15 -10.38
C GLY A 687 10.31 0.27 -11.89
N GLN A 688 11.39 -0.02 -12.61
CA GLN A 688 11.48 0.11 -14.06
C GLN A 688 11.31 -1.26 -14.74
N ILE A 689 10.93 -1.22 -16.02
CA ILE A 689 10.98 -2.42 -16.86
C ILE A 689 12.45 -2.72 -17.17
N LEU A 690 12.93 -3.91 -16.80
CA LEU A 690 14.28 -4.39 -17.08
C LEU A 690 14.46 -4.70 -18.58
N ARG A 691 14.55 -3.66 -19.41
CA ARG A 691 14.65 -3.78 -20.88
C ARG A 691 15.88 -4.59 -21.34
N ARG A 692 16.91 -4.68 -20.50
CA ARG A 692 18.09 -5.53 -20.75
C ARG A 692 17.80 -7.02 -20.52
N ALA A 693 16.85 -7.36 -19.66
CA ALA A 693 16.37 -8.72 -19.43
C ALA A 693 15.45 -9.22 -20.54
N VAL A 694 14.70 -8.32 -21.18
CA VAL A 694 13.61 -8.68 -22.11
C VAL A 694 14.07 -8.79 -23.57
N GLU A 695 13.60 -9.80 -24.29
CA GLU A 695 13.82 -9.97 -25.74
C GLU A 695 13.32 -8.75 -26.52
N GLY A 696 14.10 -8.30 -27.50
CA GLY A 696 13.75 -7.08 -28.25
C GLY A 696 13.77 -5.78 -27.41
N GLY A 697 14.10 -5.82 -26.11
CA GLY A 697 14.04 -4.63 -25.24
C GLY A 697 14.99 -3.47 -25.60
N HIS A 698 15.91 -3.66 -26.56
CA HIS A 698 16.70 -2.57 -27.14
C HIS A 698 15.92 -1.76 -28.18
N GLN A 699 14.81 -2.29 -28.68
CA GLN A 699 13.92 -1.68 -29.67
C GLN A 699 12.80 -0.89 -29.01
N ILE A 700 12.44 -1.26 -27.78
CA ILE A 700 11.39 -0.57 -27.03
C ILE A 700 11.93 0.71 -26.40
N ARG A 701 11.09 1.74 -26.42
CA ARG A 701 11.33 3.02 -25.76
C ARG A 701 10.20 3.26 -24.79
N GLU A 702 10.48 3.97 -23.72
CA GLU A 702 9.47 4.39 -22.76
C GLU A 702 9.34 5.92 -22.84
N ALA A 703 8.11 6.40 -22.85
CA ALA A 703 7.81 7.80 -22.58
C ALA A 703 7.16 7.88 -21.20
N THR A 704 7.69 8.76 -20.37
CA THR A 704 7.17 9.00 -19.02
C THR A 704 6.43 10.34 -18.99
N ILE A 705 5.25 10.38 -18.37
CA ILE A 705 4.52 11.62 -18.10
C ILE A 705 4.26 11.67 -16.60
N ILE A 706 4.70 12.75 -15.95
CA ILE A 706 4.43 13.07 -14.55
C ILE A 706 3.29 14.09 -14.54
N ASP A 707 2.19 13.76 -13.89
CA ASP A 707 0.95 14.52 -13.93
C ASP A 707 0.53 14.95 -12.51
N ILE A 708 0.06 16.19 -12.41
CA ILE A 708 -0.68 16.70 -11.25
C ILE A 708 -2.03 17.27 -11.69
N SER A 709 -3.00 17.17 -10.81
CA SER A 709 -4.37 17.66 -11.03
C SER A 709 -4.65 18.89 -10.15
N ASP A 710 -5.44 19.84 -10.64
CA ASP A 710 -6.03 20.96 -9.91
C ASP A 710 -5.01 21.63 -8.96
N TYR A 711 -3.87 22.08 -9.51
CA TYR A 711 -2.78 22.54 -8.66
C TYR A 711 -3.18 23.75 -7.81
N HIS A 712 -4.08 24.60 -8.32
CA HIS A 712 -4.68 25.74 -7.61
C HIS A 712 -3.66 26.59 -6.86
N GLY A 713 -2.47 26.81 -7.44
CA GLY A 713 -1.42 27.61 -6.83
C GLY A 713 -1.07 27.19 -5.40
N GLN A 714 -1.17 25.90 -5.06
CA GLN A 714 -0.81 25.40 -3.73
C GLN A 714 0.72 25.35 -3.61
N LEU A 715 1.32 26.52 -3.38
CA LEU A 715 2.78 26.70 -3.38
C LEU A 715 3.45 26.04 -2.17
N ILE A 716 2.76 26.00 -1.04
CA ILE A 716 3.23 25.45 0.23
C ILE A 716 2.63 24.06 0.50
N PRO A 717 3.30 23.20 1.30
CA PRO A 717 2.77 21.89 1.67
C PRO A 717 1.39 21.96 2.36
N LEU A 718 0.56 20.94 2.13
CA LEU A 718 -0.66 20.62 2.88
C LEU A 718 -0.35 19.57 3.96
N SER A 719 -1.35 19.07 4.70
CA SER A 719 -1.19 17.89 5.56
C SER A 719 -2.17 16.77 5.25
N GLU A 720 -1.71 15.54 5.46
CA GLU A 720 -2.53 14.34 5.35
C GLU A 720 -2.10 13.29 6.40
N ALA A 721 -3.06 12.52 6.91
CA ALA A 721 -2.75 11.33 7.68
C ALA A 721 -2.05 10.28 6.81
N ALA A 722 -0.93 9.73 7.30
CA ALA A 722 -0.16 8.72 6.57
C ALA A 722 -0.67 7.28 6.77
N ASP A 723 -1.53 7.05 7.76
CA ASP A 723 -2.09 5.74 8.07
C ASP A 723 -3.51 5.89 8.63
N ASN A 724 -4.24 4.78 8.70
CA ASN A 724 -5.53 4.71 9.35
C ASN A 724 -5.48 3.66 10.47
N VAL A 725 -5.08 4.11 11.66
CA VAL A 725 -5.11 3.30 12.87
C VAL A 725 -6.47 3.44 13.55
N SER A 726 -7.02 2.31 13.98
CA SER A 726 -8.34 2.25 14.62
C SER A 726 -8.28 1.50 15.94
N GLY A 727 -9.28 1.71 16.80
CA GLY A 727 -9.36 1.13 18.14
C GLY A 727 -9.39 2.19 19.25
N THR A 728 -9.66 1.77 20.47
CA THR A 728 -9.77 2.66 21.63
C THR A 728 -8.48 3.45 21.84
N GLY A 729 -8.60 4.78 21.84
CA GLY A 729 -7.49 5.70 22.07
C GLY A 729 -6.58 5.93 20.87
N ALA A 730 -6.84 5.32 19.70
CA ALA A 730 -6.04 5.56 18.49
C ALA A 730 -6.23 6.99 17.95
N ALA A 731 -5.18 7.51 17.31
CA ALA A 731 -5.16 8.80 16.63
C ALA A 731 -4.48 8.66 15.26
N ASN A 732 -4.92 9.44 14.27
CA ASN A 732 -4.33 9.46 12.93
C ASN A 732 -3.52 10.75 12.72
N PRO A 733 -2.24 10.79 13.14
CA PRO A 733 -1.43 12.00 13.01
C PRO A 733 -1.22 12.36 11.54
N ALA A 734 -1.27 13.67 11.25
CA ALA A 734 -1.08 14.23 9.93
C ALA A 734 0.38 14.66 9.71
N PHE A 735 0.84 14.56 8.46
CA PHE A 735 2.20 14.90 8.02
C PHE A 735 2.15 15.80 6.78
N ASN A 736 3.16 16.66 6.64
CA ASN A 736 3.24 17.60 5.54
C ASN A 736 3.46 16.90 4.19
N ILE A 737 2.71 17.30 3.17
CA ILE A 737 2.68 16.70 1.83
C ILE A 737 2.55 17.76 0.72
N GLY A 738 3.21 17.55 -0.42
CA GLY A 738 3.14 18.47 -1.55
C GLY A 738 3.93 19.77 -1.33
N GLY A 739 3.50 20.86 -1.97
CA GLY A 739 4.20 22.15 -1.99
C GLY A 739 5.32 22.19 -3.04
N ALA A 740 5.43 23.31 -3.76
CA ALA A 740 6.30 23.45 -4.93
C ALA A 740 7.77 23.10 -4.64
N ALA A 741 8.29 23.57 -3.51
CA ALA A 741 9.68 23.35 -3.12
C ALA A 741 9.98 21.86 -2.88
N PHE A 742 9.00 21.06 -2.46
CA PHE A 742 9.18 19.63 -2.22
C PHE A 742 8.79 18.79 -3.44
N LEU A 743 7.82 19.23 -4.24
CA LEU A 743 7.44 18.57 -5.50
C LEU A 743 8.60 18.53 -6.50
N LYS A 744 9.42 19.60 -6.58
CA LYS A 744 10.60 19.65 -7.47
C LYS A 744 11.55 18.46 -7.27
N PRO A 745 12.11 18.20 -6.07
CA PRO A 745 12.95 17.03 -5.81
C PRO A 745 12.28 15.69 -6.15
N TRP A 746 10.97 15.56 -5.87
CA TRP A 746 10.21 14.37 -6.26
C TRP A 746 10.18 14.21 -7.78
N PHE A 747 9.82 15.23 -8.53
CA PHE A 747 9.79 15.17 -10.00
C PHE A 747 11.17 14.90 -10.59
N ASP A 748 12.23 15.51 -10.04
CA ASP A 748 13.59 15.28 -10.49
C ASP A 748 14.04 13.83 -10.31
N ALA A 749 13.67 13.18 -9.19
CA ALA A 749 13.98 11.78 -8.97
C ALA A 749 13.34 10.89 -10.05
N TYR A 750 12.07 11.12 -10.38
CA TYR A 750 11.36 10.34 -11.41
C TYR A 750 11.83 10.67 -12.84
N ARG A 751 12.19 11.94 -13.12
CA ARG A 751 12.84 12.33 -14.38
C ARG A 751 14.20 11.68 -14.55
N GLY A 752 14.99 11.59 -13.47
CA GLY A 752 16.30 10.95 -13.47
C GLY A 752 16.22 9.44 -13.72
N GLU A 753 15.15 8.79 -13.24
CA GLU A 753 14.85 7.38 -13.48
C GLU A 753 14.32 7.11 -14.92
N ALA A 754 13.69 8.10 -15.56
CA ALA A 754 13.10 7.97 -16.89
C ALA A 754 14.16 8.03 -18.02
N GLU A 755 14.80 6.90 -18.32
CA GLU A 755 15.83 6.80 -19.39
C GLU A 755 15.38 7.29 -20.78
N GLY A 756 14.07 7.27 -21.05
CA GLY A 756 13.47 7.74 -22.30
C GLY A 756 13.08 9.22 -22.28
N GLY A 757 13.36 9.94 -21.20
CA GLY A 757 12.87 11.30 -20.95
C GLY A 757 11.46 11.29 -20.35
N ALA A 758 11.12 12.39 -19.68
CA ALA A 758 9.82 12.58 -19.06
C ALA A 758 9.23 13.94 -19.44
N LEU A 759 7.90 14.04 -19.44
CA LEU A 759 7.16 15.29 -19.43
C LEU A 759 6.56 15.52 -18.05
N THR A 760 6.47 16.77 -17.62
CA THR A 760 5.68 17.15 -16.44
C THR A 760 4.53 18.04 -16.87
N VAL A 761 3.31 17.63 -16.52
CA VAL A 761 2.09 18.24 -17.03
C VAL A 761 1.08 18.50 -15.93
N ALA A 762 0.16 19.44 -16.19
CA ALA A 762 -1.03 19.66 -15.39
C ALA A 762 -2.30 19.57 -16.27
N GLY A 763 -3.38 19.04 -15.69
CA GLY A 763 -4.68 18.87 -16.34
C GLY A 763 -5.55 20.14 -16.42
N GLY A 764 -5.02 21.29 -15.99
CA GLY A 764 -5.72 22.56 -15.90
C GLY A 764 -5.94 23.01 -14.46
N ASP A 765 -6.56 24.17 -14.29
CA ASP A 765 -6.81 24.80 -12.98
C ASP A 765 -5.55 24.89 -12.10
N SER A 766 -4.40 25.04 -12.75
CA SER A 766 -3.14 25.32 -12.04
C SER A 766 -3.20 26.65 -11.30
N VAL A 767 -3.99 27.60 -11.81
CA VAL A 767 -4.28 28.94 -11.26
C VAL A 767 -5.77 29.08 -10.97
N GLY A 768 -6.18 30.21 -10.39
CA GLY A 768 -7.55 30.45 -9.93
C GLY A 768 -7.96 29.54 -8.76
N ALA A 769 -8.95 29.98 -7.98
CA ALA A 769 -9.28 29.41 -6.66
C ALA A 769 -8.07 29.18 -5.71
N THR A 770 -7.00 29.95 -5.87
CA THR A 770 -5.70 29.72 -5.22
C THR A 770 -5.61 30.31 -3.81
N PRO A 771 -4.73 29.77 -2.93
CA PRO A 771 -4.43 30.39 -1.64
C PRO A 771 -3.92 31.83 -1.78
N PRO A 772 -4.00 32.66 -0.71
CA PRO A 772 -3.59 34.07 -0.78
C PRO A 772 -2.15 34.29 -1.26
N ILE A 773 -1.23 33.38 -0.97
CA ILE A 773 0.16 33.44 -1.44
C ILE A 773 0.28 33.47 -2.97
N SER A 774 -0.71 32.96 -3.69
CA SER A 774 -0.81 33.04 -5.15
C SER A 774 -1.82 34.11 -5.58
N SER A 775 -3.06 34.07 -5.07
CA SER A 775 -4.16 34.91 -5.58
C SER A 775 -3.92 36.41 -5.37
N PHE A 776 -3.24 36.81 -4.28
CA PHE A 776 -2.91 38.21 -4.01
C PHE A 776 -2.02 38.82 -5.11
N PHE A 777 -1.07 38.04 -5.63
CA PHE A 777 -0.17 38.43 -6.71
C PHE A 777 -0.72 38.07 -8.11
N GLY A 778 -2.03 37.84 -8.19
CA GLY A 778 -2.72 37.53 -9.44
C GLY A 778 -2.22 36.25 -10.11
N ASP A 779 -1.86 35.25 -9.31
CA ASP A 779 -1.36 33.93 -9.73
C ASP A 779 -0.05 33.93 -10.52
N THR A 780 0.63 35.07 -10.64
CA THR A 780 1.96 35.14 -11.25
C THR A 780 3.00 34.24 -10.55
N PRO A 781 3.03 34.12 -9.21
CA PRO A 781 3.99 33.22 -8.57
C PRO A 781 3.75 31.75 -8.88
N THR A 782 2.50 31.36 -9.14
CA THR A 782 2.19 29.97 -9.52
C THR A 782 2.89 29.61 -10.83
N ILE A 783 2.83 30.47 -11.84
CA ILE A 783 3.49 30.25 -13.13
C ILE A 783 5.02 30.24 -12.97
N GLU A 784 5.57 31.18 -12.20
CA GLU A 784 7.00 31.24 -11.88
C GLU A 784 7.48 29.92 -11.24
N LEU A 785 6.78 29.42 -10.22
CA LEU A 785 7.17 28.19 -9.53
C LEU A 785 6.94 26.94 -10.39
N MET A 786 5.93 26.92 -11.27
CA MET A 786 5.77 25.85 -12.27
C MET A 786 6.94 25.82 -13.27
N ASN A 787 7.43 26.98 -13.72
CA ASN A 787 8.64 27.03 -14.55
C ASN A 787 9.85 26.47 -13.81
N MET A 788 10.04 26.86 -12.54
CA MET A 788 11.13 26.34 -11.70
C MET A 788 11.00 24.83 -11.46
N MET A 789 9.77 24.32 -11.34
CA MET A 789 9.45 22.90 -11.30
C MET A 789 9.73 22.17 -12.62
N GLY A 790 9.87 22.88 -13.73
CA GLY A 790 10.14 22.32 -15.05
C GLY A 790 8.91 21.68 -15.70
N PHE A 791 7.74 22.32 -15.59
CA PHE A 791 6.56 21.89 -16.35
C PHE A 791 6.81 22.03 -17.86
N ASP A 792 6.20 21.14 -18.63
CA ASP A 792 6.24 21.12 -20.10
C ASP A 792 4.90 21.57 -20.70
N ALA A 793 3.79 21.28 -20.03
CA ALA A 793 2.44 21.67 -20.48
C ALA A 793 1.45 21.87 -19.33
N ASP A 794 0.46 22.73 -19.56
CA ASP A 794 -0.75 22.88 -18.74
C ASP A 794 -1.96 22.90 -19.67
N ALA A 795 -2.96 22.05 -19.44
CA ALA A 795 -4.22 22.21 -20.14
C ALA A 795 -4.99 23.43 -19.59
N LEU A 796 -5.95 23.94 -20.34
CA LEU A 796 -6.81 25.02 -19.83
C LEU A 796 -8.03 24.41 -19.13
N GLY A 797 -8.17 24.68 -17.85
CA GLY A 797 -9.40 24.47 -17.08
C GLY A 797 -10.22 25.76 -16.94
N ASN A 798 -11.32 25.67 -16.18
CA ASN A 798 -12.20 26.82 -15.95
C ASN A 798 -11.51 27.94 -15.17
N HIS A 799 -10.74 27.63 -14.13
CA HIS A 799 -10.15 28.60 -13.23
C HIS A 799 -9.00 29.41 -13.88
N ASN A 800 -8.45 28.96 -15.01
CA ASN A 800 -7.59 29.79 -15.86
C ASN A 800 -8.29 31.09 -16.35
N PHE A 801 -9.63 31.12 -16.36
CA PHE A 801 -10.43 32.25 -16.83
C PHE A 801 -11.07 33.08 -15.70
N ASP A 802 -10.78 32.83 -14.42
CA ASP A 802 -11.36 33.59 -13.29
C ASP A 802 -11.19 35.11 -13.44
N ARG A 803 -9.99 35.53 -13.86
CA ARG A 803 -9.63 36.94 -14.14
C ARG A 803 -9.91 37.38 -15.59
N GLY A 804 -10.58 36.53 -16.37
CA GLY A 804 -10.94 36.74 -17.77
C GLY A 804 -9.82 36.45 -18.76
N GLN A 805 -10.20 36.14 -20.00
CA GLN A 805 -9.28 35.74 -21.08
C GLN A 805 -8.18 36.77 -21.37
N ALA A 806 -8.45 38.06 -21.15
CA ALA A 806 -7.47 39.10 -21.40
C ALA A 806 -6.30 39.02 -20.41
N TYR A 807 -6.57 38.71 -19.15
CA TYR A 807 -5.54 38.53 -18.12
C TYR A 807 -4.73 37.26 -18.38
N LEU A 808 -5.41 36.15 -18.67
CA LEU A 808 -4.76 34.89 -19.06
C LEU A 808 -3.79 35.11 -20.23
N ARG A 809 -4.25 35.71 -21.33
CA ARG A 809 -3.47 35.86 -22.58
C ARG A 809 -2.34 36.87 -22.49
N ASN A 810 -2.52 37.95 -21.73
CA ASN A 810 -1.55 39.06 -21.72
C ASN A 810 -0.64 39.06 -20.48
N THR A 811 -0.99 38.32 -19.43
CA THR A 811 -0.23 38.27 -18.17
C THR A 811 0.28 36.88 -17.86
N LEU A 812 -0.58 35.86 -17.76
CA LEU A 812 -0.17 34.53 -17.30
C LEU A 812 0.56 33.71 -18.37
N ILE A 813 -0.02 33.56 -19.56
CA ILE A 813 0.58 32.80 -20.67
C ILE A 813 1.99 33.32 -21.03
N PRO A 814 2.24 34.64 -21.09
CA PRO A 814 3.60 35.15 -21.38
C PRO A 814 4.66 34.85 -20.32
N LEU A 815 4.27 34.48 -19.09
CA LEU A 815 5.21 34.10 -18.03
C LEU A 815 5.62 32.63 -18.12
N ALA A 816 4.84 31.78 -18.78
CA ALA A 816 5.06 30.33 -18.79
C ALA A 816 6.18 29.92 -19.75
N ASP A 817 7.08 29.05 -19.27
CA ASP A 817 8.09 28.35 -20.08
C ASP A 817 7.53 27.04 -20.69
N PHE A 818 6.26 26.74 -20.42
CA PHE A 818 5.50 25.58 -20.87
C PHE A 818 4.35 25.96 -21.80
N ASP A 819 3.80 24.98 -22.53
CA ASP A 819 2.67 25.25 -23.44
C ASP A 819 1.31 25.12 -22.76
N TYR A 820 0.44 26.09 -23.02
CA TYR A 820 -0.98 25.94 -22.75
C TYR A 820 -1.70 25.19 -23.87
N LEU A 821 -2.51 24.20 -23.51
CA LEU A 821 -3.20 23.32 -24.45
C LEU A 821 -4.73 23.33 -24.27
N SER A 822 -5.47 23.54 -25.36
CA SER A 822 -6.92 23.30 -25.45
C SER A 822 -7.37 23.23 -26.91
N ALA A 823 -8.00 22.13 -27.30
CA ALA A 823 -8.53 21.91 -28.65
C ALA A 823 -9.95 22.44 -28.84
N ASN A 824 -10.73 22.57 -27.76
CA ASN A 824 -12.16 22.93 -27.81
C ASN A 824 -12.48 24.37 -27.36
N ILE A 825 -11.50 25.17 -26.95
CA ILE A 825 -11.70 26.63 -26.79
C ILE A 825 -11.27 27.35 -28.06
N VAL A 826 -12.26 27.91 -28.77
CA VAL A 826 -12.10 28.46 -30.12
C VAL A 826 -12.73 29.84 -30.29
N ASP A 827 -12.26 30.59 -31.28
CA ASP A 827 -12.91 31.83 -31.72
C ASP A 827 -14.22 31.56 -32.48
N SER A 828 -14.97 32.61 -32.80
CA SER A 828 -16.23 32.53 -33.57
C SER A 828 -16.12 31.89 -34.96
N ARG A 829 -14.92 31.56 -35.44
CA ARG A 829 -14.66 30.85 -36.70
C ARG A 829 -14.19 29.41 -36.49
N GLY A 830 -14.24 28.89 -35.26
CA GLY A 830 -13.79 27.55 -34.89
C GLY A 830 -12.27 27.39 -34.90
N ARG A 831 -11.51 28.48 -34.71
CA ARG A 831 -10.03 28.43 -34.70
C ARG A 831 -9.49 28.56 -33.28
N THR A 832 -8.53 27.72 -32.92
CA THR A 832 -7.77 27.86 -31.67
C THR A 832 -7.01 29.20 -31.67
N PRO A 833 -7.14 30.02 -30.62
CA PRO A 833 -6.37 31.25 -30.45
C PRO A 833 -4.86 31.02 -30.44
N ARG A 834 -4.07 32.03 -30.83
CA ARG A 834 -2.62 31.89 -31.01
C ARG A 834 -1.83 31.70 -29.71
N GLU A 835 -2.43 32.11 -28.59
CA GLU A 835 -1.80 32.08 -27.27
C GLU A 835 -1.76 30.67 -26.65
N TRP A 836 -2.62 29.74 -27.09
CA TRP A 836 -2.56 28.32 -26.74
C TRP A 836 -2.61 27.45 -27.99
N ARG A 837 -2.52 26.13 -27.84
CA ARG A 837 -2.51 25.19 -28.97
C ARG A 837 -3.54 24.08 -28.79
N PRO A 838 -4.10 23.51 -29.88
CA PRO A 838 -4.94 22.32 -29.75
C PRO A 838 -4.12 21.09 -29.34
N SER A 839 -2.87 21.00 -29.83
CA SER A 839 -1.93 19.96 -29.45
C SER A 839 -0.47 20.41 -29.64
N LYS A 840 0.46 19.67 -29.02
CA LYS A 840 1.90 19.78 -29.26
C LYS A 840 2.56 18.40 -29.28
N ILE A 841 3.55 18.22 -30.16
CA ILE A 841 4.40 17.02 -30.20
C ILE A 841 5.71 17.33 -29.47
N TYR A 842 6.00 16.56 -28.44
CA TYR A 842 7.21 16.63 -27.65
C TYR A 842 8.19 15.55 -28.09
N ASN A 843 9.48 15.91 -28.15
CA ASN A 843 10.56 14.98 -28.47
C ASN A 843 11.25 14.59 -27.16
N LEU A 844 11.07 13.36 -26.72
CA LEU A 844 11.72 12.83 -25.53
C LEU A 844 13.05 12.15 -25.89
N GLY A 845 13.77 11.74 -24.83
CA GLY A 845 15.03 11.02 -24.92
C GLY A 845 14.94 9.81 -25.87
N ARG A 846 16.06 9.51 -26.53
CA ARG A 846 16.18 8.42 -27.52
C ARG A 846 15.23 8.57 -28.73
N GLY A 847 14.61 9.75 -28.91
CA GLY A 847 13.82 10.12 -30.08
C GLY A 847 12.37 9.63 -30.06
N THR A 848 11.81 9.33 -28.89
CA THR A 848 10.37 9.04 -28.71
C THR A 848 9.57 10.32 -28.86
N LYS A 849 8.45 10.28 -29.59
CA LYS A 849 7.61 11.45 -29.83
C LYS A 849 6.19 11.26 -29.31
N VAL A 850 5.83 12.06 -28.32
CA VAL A 850 4.50 12.04 -27.68
C VAL A 850 3.74 13.29 -28.10
N ALA A 851 2.52 13.13 -28.60
CA ALA A 851 1.62 14.23 -28.84
C ALA A 851 0.66 14.40 -27.66
N LEU A 852 0.60 15.60 -27.10
CA LEU A 852 -0.40 15.98 -26.10
C LEU A 852 -1.50 16.80 -26.79
N ILE A 853 -2.76 16.38 -26.66
CA ILE A 853 -3.96 17.10 -27.12
C ILE A 853 -4.62 17.72 -25.90
N GLY A 854 -4.81 19.04 -25.90
CA GLY A 854 -5.50 19.72 -24.80
C GLY A 854 -7.02 19.60 -24.91
N PHE A 855 -7.73 19.51 -23.79
CA PHE A 855 -9.18 19.73 -23.75
C PHE A 855 -9.60 20.46 -22.46
N SER A 856 -10.72 21.17 -22.52
CA SER A 856 -11.31 21.92 -21.42
C SER A 856 -12.73 21.41 -21.15
N ASN A 857 -13.22 21.55 -19.92
CA ASN A 857 -14.57 21.10 -19.56
C ASN A 857 -15.67 21.79 -20.37
N ASP A 858 -16.63 21.00 -20.85
CA ASP A 858 -17.77 21.48 -21.65
C ASP A 858 -18.67 22.46 -20.86
N ASP A 859 -18.72 22.36 -19.53
CA ASP A 859 -19.54 23.20 -18.65
C ASP A 859 -18.84 24.47 -18.15
N LEU A 860 -17.59 24.72 -18.58
CA LEU A 860 -16.79 25.89 -18.24
C LEU A 860 -17.59 27.21 -18.31
N PRO A 861 -18.42 27.50 -19.34
CA PRO A 861 -19.18 28.75 -19.41
C PRO A 861 -20.14 29.00 -18.24
N THR A 862 -20.46 27.97 -17.46
CA THR A 862 -21.32 28.05 -16.27
C THR A 862 -20.54 28.20 -14.97
N LEU A 863 -19.22 28.00 -15.01
CA LEU A 863 -18.32 27.99 -13.85
C LEU A 863 -17.48 29.28 -13.75
N VAL A 864 -17.52 30.13 -14.77
CA VAL A 864 -16.86 31.44 -14.80
C VAL A 864 -17.90 32.54 -15.02
N ARG A 865 -17.49 33.80 -14.84
CA ARG A 865 -18.37 34.94 -15.18
C ARG A 865 -18.72 34.94 -16.67
N PRO A 866 -19.95 35.31 -17.09
CA PRO A 866 -20.40 35.23 -18.48
C PRO A 866 -19.51 35.92 -19.52
N ASP A 867 -18.79 36.98 -19.13
CA ASP A 867 -17.88 37.75 -19.99
C ASP A 867 -16.42 37.27 -19.95
N ALA A 868 -16.09 36.33 -19.05
CA ALA A 868 -14.72 35.86 -18.82
C ALA A 868 -14.08 35.24 -20.08
N LEU A 869 -14.87 34.57 -20.91
CA LEU A 869 -14.42 33.98 -22.18
C LEU A 869 -14.27 34.99 -23.33
N GLY A 870 -14.87 36.19 -23.20
CA GLY A 870 -14.83 37.22 -24.25
C GLY A 870 -15.32 36.69 -25.62
N PRO A 871 -14.50 36.75 -26.69
CA PRO A 871 -14.90 36.30 -28.03
C PRO A 871 -14.81 34.77 -28.22
N PHE A 872 -14.37 34.03 -27.21
CA PHE A 872 -14.16 32.59 -27.29
C PHE A 872 -15.38 31.82 -26.78
N HIS A 873 -15.56 30.61 -27.29
CA HIS A 873 -16.58 29.68 -26.80
C HIS A 873 -16.01 28.28 -26.71
N VAL A 874 -16.70 27.43 -25.95
CA VAL A 874 -16.32 26.05 -25.69
C VAL A 874 -17.13 25.13 -26.59
N GLU A 875 -16.45 24.36 -27.43
CA GLU A 875 -17.02 23.27 -28.22
C GLU A 875 -16.99 21.95 -27.41
N ASN A 876 -17.67 20.92 -27.91
CA ASN A 876 -17.63 19.60 -27.27
C ASN A 876 -16.21 19.02 -27.28
N SER A 877 -15.68 18.75 -26.08
CA SER A 877 -14.33 18.22 -25.86
C SER A 877 -14.06 16.91 -26.62
N THR A 878 -14.94 15.91 -26.53
CA THR A 878 -14.76 14.62 -27.22
C THR A 878 -14.64 14.77 -28.74
N ALA A 879 -15.49 15.60 -29.35
CA ALA A 879 -15.43 15.86 -30.79
C ALA A 879 -14.11 16.55 -31.20
N ALA A 880 -13.68 17.55 -30.43
CA ALA A 880 -12.43 18.27 -30.68
C ALA A 880 -11.19 17.38 -30.52
N VAL A 881 -11.14 16.57 -29.46
CA VAL A 881 -10.05 15.59 -29.23
C VAL A 881 -9.98 14.59 -30.38
N ASN A 882 -11.11 14.02 -30.80
CA ASN A 882 -11.15 13.07 -31.92
C ASN A 882 -10.69 13.69 -33.25
N ALA A 883 -11.09 14.93 -33.54
CA ALA A 883 -10.67 15.63 -34.75
C ALA A 883 -9.15 15.86 -34.77
N GLU A 884 -8.58 16.26 -33.64
CA GLU A 884 -7.14 16.53 -33.52
C GLU A 884 -6.31 15.25 -33.48
N ALA A 885 -6.78 14.21 -32.79
CA ALA A 885 -6.17 12.88 -32.77
C ALA A 885 -6.14 12.29 -34.19
N ALA A 886 -7.22 12.41 -34.96
CA ALA A 886 -7.25 11.98 -36.36
C ALA A 886 -6.23 12.75 -37.24
N ARG A 887 -5.97 14.03 -36.94
CA ARG A 887 -4.93 14.82 -37.61
C ARG A 887 -3.53 14.34 -37.25
N LEU A 888 -3.27 14.09 -35.98
CA LEU A 888 -1.99 13.60 -35.48
C LEU A 888 -1.69 12.17 -35.94
N ALA A 889 -2.69 11.30 -35.99
CA ALA A 889 -2.56 9.92 -36.46
C ALA A 889 -2.15 9.82 -37.95
N ARG A 890 -2.42 10.86 -38.75
CA ARG A 890 -1.92 10.94 -40.15
C ARG A 890 -0.41 11.20 -40.22
N ARG A 891 0.21 11.66 -39.14
CA ARG A 891 1.65 11.89 -39.07
C ARG A 891 2.38 10.59 -38.83
N ARG A 892 3.43 10.34 -39.62
CA ARG A 892 4.24 9.13 -39.52
C ARG A 892 5.31 9.20 -38.42
N ASP A 893 5.41 10.31 -37.70
CA ASP A 893 6.45 10.59 -36.71
C ASP A 893 5.90 10.80 -35.29
N VAL A 894 4.67 10.41 -34.98
CA VAL A 894 4.12 10.43 -33.62
C VAL A 894 4.06 8.99 -33.13
N ASP A 895 4.62 8.72 -31.94
CA ASP A 895 4.72 7.37 -31.38
C ASP A 895 3.60 7.07 -30.38
N ALA A 896 3.08 8.10 -29.70
CA ALA A 896 1.93 8.02 -28.79
C ALA A 896 1.12 9.32 -28.80
N ILE A 897 -0.20 9.22 -28.60
CA ILE A 897 -1.14 10.34 -28.52
C ILE A 897 -1.85 10.29 -27.17
N VAL A 898 -1.72 11.36 -26.39
CA VAL A 898 -2.35 11.51 -25.07
C VAL A 898 -3.28 12.73 -25.10
N ALA A 899 -4.52 12.55 -24.65
CA ALA A 899 -5.39 13.67 -24.35
C ALA A 899 -5.15 14.11 -22.90
N LEU A 900 -4.96 15.40 -22.67
CA LEU A 900 -4.70 16.01 -21.36
C LEU A 900 -5.68 17.16 -21.19
N GLY A 901 -6.44 17.18 -20.10
CA GLY A 901 -7.42 18.23 -19.95
C GLY A 901 -8.33 18.12 -18.75
N HIS A 902 -9.26 19.06 -18.72
CA HIS A 902 -9.98 19.41 -17.51
C HIS A 902 -11.38 18.80 -17.48
N LEU A 903 -11.47 17.48 -17.38
CA LEU A 903 -12.70 16.74 -17.06
C LEU A 903 -12.37 15.69 -16.04
N GLY A 904 -13.33 15.37 -15.16
CA GLY A 904 -13.09 14.47 -14.04
C GLY A 904 -14.11 13.36 -13.86
N ALA A 905 -13.78 12.42 -12.98
CA ALA A 905 -14.63 11.37 -12.48
C ALA A 905 -15.52 11.89 -11.34
N THR A 906 -16.81 11.59 -11.42
CA THR A 906 -17.80 12.04 -10.43
C THR A 906 -18.21 10.93 -9.45
N GLY A 907 -17.62 9.74 -9.58
CA GLY A 907 -17.90 8.60 -8.71
C GLY A 907 -17.14 7.33 -9.09
N GLY A 908 -17.46 6.24 -8.39
CA GLY A 908 -16.81 4.94 -8.56
C GLY A 908 -15.61 4.74 -7.64
N THR A 909 -14.72 3.82 -8.01
CA THR A 909 -13.47 3.52 -7.31
C THR A 909 -12.27 3.86 -8.19
N LEU A 910 -11.06 3.82 -7.61
CA LEU A 910 -9.79 4.05 -8.31
C LEU A 910 -9.68 3.30 -9.66
N ASN A 911 -10.17 2.06 -9.70
CA ASN A 911 -10.09 1.15 -10.84
C ASN A 911 -11.45 0.87 -11.53
N ASN A 912 -12.56 1.40 -11.00
CA ASN A 912 -13.87 1.33 -11.65
C ASN A 912 -14.60 2.68 -11.53
N PRO A 913 -14.04 3.73 -12.16
CA PRO A 913 -14.56 5.10 -12.08
C PRO A 913 -15.75 5.33 -13.02
N THR A 914 -16.55 6.36 -12.72
CA THR A 914 -17.64 6.86 -13.57
C THR A 914 -17.65 8.40 -13.63
N GLY A 915 -18.13 8.98 -14.73
CA GLY A 915 -18.25 10.44 -14.89
C GLY A 915 -17.76 10.95 -16.25
N PRO A 916 -17.82 12.27 -16.49
CA PRO A 916 -17.52 12.90 -17.78
C PRO A 916 -16.14 12.55 -18.37
N LEU A 917 -15.11 12.42 -17.53
CA LEU A 917 -13.78 11.98 -17.97
C LEU A 917 -13.84 10.58 -18.62
N LEU A 918 -14.62 9.68 -18.03
CA LEU A 918 -14.76 8.31 -18.49
C LEU A 918 -15.62 8.24 -19.76
N ASP A 919 -16.65 9.08 -19.85
CA ASP A 919 -17.44 9.21 -21.07
C ASP A 919 -16.56 9.68 -22.24
N LEU A 920 -15.64 10.63 -22.03
CA LEU A 920 -14.65 11.01 -23.03
C LEU A 920 -13.73 9.84 -23.36
N ALA A 921 -13.11 9.21 -22.35
CA ALA A 921 -12.14 8.13 -22.53
C ALA A 921 -12.73 6.92 -23.29
N ASP A 922 -14.01 6.61 -23.07
CA ASP A 922 -14.72 5.53 -23.76
C ASP A 922 -15.06 5.86 -25.23
N ASN A 923 -15.13 7.15 -25.59
CA ASN A 923 -15.58 7.63 -26.91
C ASN A 923 -14.46 8.28 -27.77
N VAL A 924 -13.21 8.29 -27.32
CA VAL A 924 -12.07 8.75 -28.12
C VAL A 924 -11.53 7.68 -29.08
N SER A 925 -10.88 8.12 -30.16
CA SER A 925 -10.28 7.29 -31.20
C SER A 925 -8.90 7.82 -31.59
N ASN A 926 -7.93 6.91 -31.78
CA ASN A 926 -6.50 7.23 -32.00
C ASN A 926 -5.85 7.97 -30.81
N VAL A 927 -6.34 7.74 -29.60
CA VAL A 927 -5.78 8.23 -28.34
C VAL A 927 -5.35 7.00 -27.55
N ASP A 928 -4.14 7.03 -26.98
CA ASP A 928 -3.60 5.94 -26.17
C ASP A 928 -3.93 6.12 -24.69
N ALA A 929 -3.86 7.37 -24.20
CA ALA A 929 -4.19 7.71 -22.82
C ALA A 929 -4.96 9.03 -22.69
N VAL A 930 -5.77 9.15 -21.64
CA VAL A 930 -6.48 10.37 -21.23
C VAL A 930 -6.08 10.72 -19.79
N ILE A 931 -5.60 11.93 -19.61
CA ILE A 931 -5.29 12.52 -18.30
C ILE A 931 -6.38 13.57 -18.02
N GLY A 932 -7.17 13.32 -16.99
CA GLY A 932 -8.24 14.18 -16.50
C GLY A 932 -7.87 14.98 -15.25
N ASP A 933 -8.83 15.76 -14.78
CA ASP A 933 -8.68 16.72 -13.68
C ASP A 933 -10.07 17.15 -13.12
N HIS A 934 -10.20 18.31 -12.48
CA HIS A 934 -11.45 19.03 -12.13
C HIS A 934 -12.18 18.56 -10.87
N THR A 935 -12.17 17.26 -10.56
CA THR A 935 -13.08 16.67 -9.55
C THR A 935 -12.42 16.18 -8.27
N ASP A 936 -11.11 16.38 -8.09
CA ASP A 936 -10.33 15.85 -6.95
C ASP A 936 -10.55 14.34 -6.77
N PHE A 937 -10.70 13.58 -7.86
CA PHE A 937 -10.89 12.13 -7.81
C PHE A 937 -9.60 11.42 -8.23
N GLN A 938 -9.31 10.27 -7.62
CA GLN A 938 -8.16 9.48 -8.03
C GLN A 938 -8.62 8.34 -8.93
N VAL A 939 -8.04 8.26 -10.13
CA VAL A 939 -8.36 7.26 -11.15
C VAL A 939 -7.09 6.69 -11.75
N VAL A 940 -7.03 5.36 -11.85
CA VAL A 940 -6.07 4.62 -12.68
C VAL A 940 -6.79 3.40 -13.25
N SER A 941 -7.23 3.50 -14.50
CA SER A 941 -8.03 2.44 -15.15
C SER A 941 -7.68 2.31 -16.63
N THR A 942 -7.65 1.08 -17.14
CA THR A 942 -7.68 0.85 -18.60
C THR A 942 -9.13 0.62 -19.02
N ARG A 943 -9.59 1.33 -20.06
CA ARG A 943 -10.97 1.28 -20.56
C ARG A 943 -11.16 0.11 -21.55
N PRO A 944 -12.41 -0.33 -21.81
CA PRO A 944 -12.67 -1.45 -22.73
C PRO A 944 -12.16 -1.24 -24.16
N ASN A 945 -12.00 0.01 -24.60
CA ASN A 945 -11.43 0.38 -25.89
C ASN A 945 -9.87 0.38 -25.90
N GLY A 946 -9.23 0.04 -24.78
CA GLY A 946 -7.79 -0.02 -24.62
C GLY A 946 -7.13 1.27 -24.12
N VAL A 947 -7.89 2.36 -23.93
CA VAL A 947 -7.37 3.66 -23.49
C VAL A 947 -7.04 3.64 -22.00
N LEU A 948 -5.84 4.09 -21.62
CA LEU A 948 -5.49 4.33 -20.21
C LEU A 948 -6.09 5.65 -19.76
N VAL A 949 -6.82 5.68 -18.65
CA VAL A 949 -7.35 6.91 -18.05
C VAL A 949 -6.78 7.13 -16.66
N THR A 950 -6.38 8.37 -16.38
CA THR A 950 -5.88 8.81 -15.07
C THR A 950 -6.51 10.13 -14.64
N GLU A 951 -6.67 10.31 -13.34
CA GLU A 951 -7.00 11.56 -12.65
C GLU A 951 -6.36 11.49 -11.27
N ASN A 952 -6.00 12.63 -10.70
CA ASN A 952 -5.38 12.67 -9.39
C ASN A 952 -6.11 13.57 -8.39
N ARG A 953 -5.71 13.43 -7.12
CA ARG A 953 -6.10 14.38 -6.07
C ARG A 953 -5.47 15.74 -6.33
N SER A 954 -6.19 16.80 -5.98
CA SER A 954 -5.83 18.19 -6.27
C SER A 954 -4.62 18.69 -5.47
N ARG A 955 -4.11 19.88 -5.81
CA ARG A 955 -3.16 20.67 -5.01
C ARG A 955 -1.79 20.02 -4.79
N GLY A 956 -1.41 19.11 -5.67
CA GLY A 956 -0.11 18.43 -5.62
C GLY A 956 0.09 17.51 -4.41
N VAL A 957 -0.98 17.10 -3.72
CA VAL A 957 -0.89 16.08 -2.66
C VAL A 957 -0.63 14.69 -3.22
N ARG A 958 -0.71 14.54 -4.53
CA ARG A 958 -0.37 13.36 -5.31
C ARG A 958 0.22 13.80 -6.63
N PHE A 959 1.01 12.92 -7.23
CA PHE A 959 1.33 12.98 -8.66
C PHE A 959 1.22 11.58 -9.25
N THR A 960 0.92 11.49 -10.54
CA THR A 960 0.79 10.24 -11.28
C THR A 960 1.93 10.15 -12.27
N ARG A 961 2.57 8.99 -12.39
CA ARG A 961 3.50 8.67 -13.47
C ARG A 961 2.82 7.73 -14.45
N LEU A 962 2.61 8.19 -15.67
CA LEU A 962 2.21 7.37 -16.80
C LEU A 962 3.46 6.89 -17.55
N ARG A 963 3.44 5.63 -17.98
CA ARG A 963 4.50 5.02 -18.79
C ARG A 963 3.90 4.43 -20.04
N LEU A 964 4.32 4.95 -21.18
CA LEU A 964 3.92 4.49 -22.51
C LEU A 964 5.12 3.83 -23.16
N VAL A 965 5.09 2.51 -23.29
CA VAL A 965 6.17 1.75 -23.92
C VAL A 965 5.84 1.55 -25.39
N THR A 966 6.74 1.98 -26.25
CA THR A 966 6.57 1.96 -27.70
C THR A 966 7.57 1.02 -28.36
N ASP A 967 7.11 0.26 -29.36
CA ASP A 967 7.98 -0.39 -30.35
C ASP A 967 7.80 0.32 -31.69
N ARG A 968 8.82 1.12 -32.04
CA ARG A 968 8.77 2.07 -33.16
C ARG A 968 7.59 3.03 -33.00
N LYS A 969 6.48 2.78 -33.69
CA LYS A 969 5.31 3.68 -33.81
C LYS A 969 4.04 3.14 -33.14
N ASN A 970 4.15 2.07 -32.37
CA ASN A 970 2.99 1.50 -31.70
C ASN A 970 3.28 1.52 -30.21
N VAL A 971 2.35 2.09 -29.44
CA VAL A 971 2.29 1.82 -28.01
C VAL A 971 1.92 0.36 -27.84
N ILE A 972 2.82 -0.41 -27.22
CA ILE A 972 2.66 -1.86 -27.01
C ILE A 972 2.33 -2.20 -25.55
N TYR A 973 2.53 -1.25 -24.64
CA TYR A 973 2.24 -1.39 -23.24
C TYR A 973 2.03 -0.01 -22.60
N MET A 974 1.09 0.06 -21.66
CA MET A 974 0.75 1.28 -20.93
C MET A 974 0.49 0.95 -19.48
N THR A 975 0.94 1.80 -18.58
CA THR A 975 0.62 1.69 -17.16
C THR A 975 0.71 3.07 -16.50
N ALA A 976 0.10 3.20 -15.34
CA ALA A 976 0.25 4.36 -14.48
C ALA A 976 0.35 3.93 -13.02
N ASP A 977 1.12 4.70 -12.28
CA ASP A 977 1.32 4.58 -10.84
C ASP A 977 1.19 5.96 -10.19
N PHE A 978 0.68 6.03 -8.97
CA PHE A 978 0.54 7.29 -8.23
C PHE A 978 1.40 7.28 -6.96
N HIS A 979 1.84 8.46 -6.55
CA HIS A 979 2.75 8.63 -5.43
C HIS A 979 2.32 9.75 -4.49
N LYS A 980 2.72 9.61 -3.21
CA LYS A 980 2.50 10.60 -2.17
C LYS A 980 3.78 11.41 -1.93
N PRO A 981 3.85 12.69 -2.36
CA PRO A 981 5.04 13.52 -2.19
C PRO A 981 5.17 14.05 -0.77
N TRP A 982 5.45 13.17 0.19
CA TRP A 982 5.73 13.55 1.57
C TRP A 982 6.96 14.47 1.63
N THR A 983 6.92 15.45 2.53
CA THR A 983 8.02 16.42 2.72
C THR A 983 9.13 15.87 3.63
N ILE A 984 8.80 14.91 4.52
CA ILE A 984 9.75 14.35 5.47
C ILE A 984 10.91 13.65 4.74
N GLY A 985 12.14 13.95 5.16
CA GLY A 985 13.36 13.43 4.53
C GLY A 985 13.68 14.00 3.15
N VAL A 986 12.88 14.94 2.65
CA VAL A 986 13.11 15.62 1.37
C VAL A 986 13.65 17.01 1.63
N THR A 987 14.78 17.33 1.00
CA THR A 987 15.32 18.69 1.02
C THR A 987 14.53 19.53 0.03
N PRO A 988 13.87 20.64 0.45
CA PRO A 988 13.16 21.51 -0.48
C PRO A 988 14.13 22.17 -1.46
N ASP A 989 13.66 22.44 -2.69
CA ASP A 989 14.42 23.23 -3.65
C ASP A 989 14.67 24.63 -3.08
N PRO A 990 15.95 25.04 -2.92
CA PRO A 990 16.28 26.28 -2.24
C PRO A 990 15.85 27.53 -3.01
N GLY A 991 15.79 27.46 -4.35
CA GLY A 991 15.36 28.60 -5.17
C GLY A 991 13.85 28.82 -5.03
N ILE A 992 13.07 27.74 -5.12
CA ILE A 992 11.62 27.80 -4.95
C ILE A 992 11.28 28.23 -3.51
N GLN A 993 11.96 27.66 -2.51
CA GLN A 993 11.73 28.03 -1.11
C GLN A 993 12.04 29.50 -0.85
N ALA A 994 13.14 30.04 -1.38
CA ALA A 994 13.47 31.46 -1.24
C ALA A 994 12.37 32.36 -1.84
N ARG A 995 11.81 31.99 -2.99
CA ARG A 995 10.70 32.73 -3.61
C ARG A 995 9.43 32.68 -2.75
N ILE A 996 9.11 31.52 -2.17
CA ILE A 996 7.99 31.39 -1.23
C ILE A 996 8.21 32.29 0.01
N ASP A 997 9.42 32.29 0.56
CA ASP A 997 9.77 33.09 1.74
C ASP A 997 9.65 34.60 1.45
N GLU A 998 10.06 35.05 0.27
CA GLU A 998 9.87 36.44 -0.21
C GLU A 998 8.39 36.83 -0.26
N LEU A 999 7.55 36.00 -0.89
CA LEU A 999 6.11 36.24 -1.00
C LEU A 999 5.46 36.33 0.39
N ASN A 1000 5.83 35.42 1.30
CA ASN A 1000 5.32 35.43 2.67
C ASN A 1000 5.78 36.67 3.45
N ALA A 1001 7.00 37.15 3.23
CA ALA A 1001 7.49 38.38 3.84
C ALA A 1001 6.71 39.63 3.36
N GLU A 1002 6.32 39.68 2.09
CA GLU A 1002 5.48 40.77 1.54
C GLU A 1002 4.03 40.71 2.07
N LEU A 1003 3.48 39.51 2.22
CA LEU A 1003 2.09 39.31 2.65
C LEU A 1003 1.89 39.43 4.16
N GLY A 1004 2.88 39.06 4.95
CA GLY A 1004 2.79 39.00 6.42
C GLY A 1004 2.18 40.24 7.07
N PRO A 1005 2.59 41.48 6.73
CA PRO A 1005 2.03 42.70 7.32
C PRO A 1005 0.53 42.92 7.05
N ILE A 1006 -0.03 42.32 6.00
CA ILE A 1006 -1.44 42.47 5.61
C ILE A 1006 -2.22 41.29 6.15
N LEU A 1007 -1.79 40.08 5.81
CA LEU A 1007 -2.57 38.85 5.98
C LEU A 1007 -2.56 38.32 7.43
N ASN A 1008 -1.52 38.62 8.23
CA ASN A 1008 -1.46 38.24 9.64
C ASN A 1008 -2.33 39.13 10.55
N THR A 1009 -2.96 40.18 10.01
CA THR A 1009 -3.80 41.07 10.80
C THR A 1009 -4.99 40.30 11.39
N VAL A 1010 -5.05 40.20 12.72
CA VAL A 1010 -6.20 39.64 13.44
C VAL A 1010 -7.34 40.64 13.36
N ILE A 1011 -8.47 40.22 12.78
CA ILE A 1011 -9.66 41.05 12.59
C ILE A 1011 -10.80 40.68 13.55
N GLY A 1012 -10.62 39.63 14.36
CA GLY A 1012 -11.57 39.20 15.36
C GLY A 1012 -11.34 37.76 15.79
N GLY A 1013 -12.35 37.15 16.41
CA GLY A 1013 -12.29 35.74 16.81
C GLY A 1013 -13.67 35.13 17.00
N SER A 1014 -13.69 33.81 17.19
CA SER A 1014 -14.89 32.99 17.40
C SER A 1014 -14.81 32.17 18.68
N GLN A 1015 -15.92 31.93 19.37
CA GLN A 1015 -15.96 31.01 20.52
C GLN A 1015 -15.81 29.53 20.11
N THR A 1016 -16.15 29.20 18.87
CA THR A 1016 -16.06 27.83 18.33
C THR A 1016 -15.33 27.81 16.99
N PRO A 1017 -14.75 26.67 16.57
CA PRO A 1017 -14.20 26.53 15.22
C PRO A 1017 -15.26 26.77 14.15
N ILE A 1018 -14.85 27.41 13.05
CA ILE A 1018 -15.67 27.68 11.86
C ILE A 1018 -15.04 26.96 10.66
N PRO A 1019 -15.25 25.64 10.55
CA PRO A 1019 -14.71 24.87 9.44
C PRO A 1019 -15.51 25.11 8.16
N ARG A 1020 -14.87 24.82 7.01
CA ARG A 1020 -15.51 24.69 5.70
C ARG A 1020 -16.51 23.54 5.67
N SER A 1021 -16.17 22.44 6.35
CA SER A 1021 -16.97 21.23 6.35
C SER A 1021 -18.40 21.52 6.81
N ASP A 1022 -19.38 20.95 6.10
CA ASP A 1022 -20.77 21.07 6.50
C ASP A 1022 -21.13 20.09 7.62
N ARG A 1023 -22.33 20.27 8.20
CA ARG A 1023 -22.85 19.41 9.28
C ARG A 1023 -23.00 17.94 8.89
N CYS A 1024 -22.97 17.62 7.60
CA CYS A 1024 -23.08 16.25 7.10
C CYS A 1024 -21.71 15.59 6.91
N GLY A 1025 -20.62 16.24 7.34
CA GLY A 1025 -19.27 15.72 7.30
C GLY A 1025 -18.61 15.84 5.93
N ASN A 1026 -19.23 16.51 4.96
CA ASN A 1026 -18.60 16.78 3.68
C ASN A 1026 -17.57 17.90 3.85
N SER A 1027 -16.29 17.60 3.61
CA SER A 1027 -15.18 18.54 3.78
C SER A 1027 -15.25 19.77 2.85
N ALA A 1028 -15.92 19.66 1.71
CA ALA A 1028 -16.11 20.77 0.78
C ALA A 1028 -17.27 21.71 1.15
N GLY A 1029 -18.12 21.33 2.11
CA GLY A 1029 -19.26 22.13 2.58
C GLY A 1029 -20.44 22.22 1.61
N ARG A 1030 -20.61 21.20 0.75
CA ARG A 1030 -21.48 21.25 -0.45
C ARG A 1030 -22.75 20.40 -0.37
N THR A 1031 -23.07 19.85 0.80
CA THR A 1031 -24.22 18.94 0.97
C THR A 1031 -25.20 19.38 2.04
N CYS A 1032 -24.75 20.18 3.01
CA CYS A 1032 -25.54 20.64 4.15
C CYS A 1032 -25.16 22.05 4.60
N GLU A 1033 -25.88 22.57 5.61
CA GLU A 1033 -25.55 23.82 6.29
C GLU A 1033 -24.11 23.79 6.84
N SER A 1034 -23.34 24.84 6.58
CA SER A 1034 -21.98 25.02 7.06
C SER A 1034 -21.88 26.27 7.95
N LYS A 1035 -21.01 26.23 8.98
CA LYS A 1035 -20.80 27.40 9.84
C LYS A 1035 -20.19 28.57 9.06
N VAL A 1036 -19.22 28.30 8.19
CA VAL A 1036 -18.63 29.33 7.33
C VAL A 1036 -19.69 29.96 6.41
N GLY A 1037 -20.58 29.15 5.84
CA GLY A 1037 -21.69 29.64 5.01
C GLY A 1037 -22.65 30.53 5.78
N ASN A 1038 -22.97 30.18 7.03
CA ASN A 1038 -23.80 31.01 7.90
C ASN A 1038 -23.17 32.37 8.16
N VAL A 1039 -21.90 32.40 8.57
CA VAL A 1039 -21.21 33.66 8.90
C VAL A 1039 -21.06 34.55 7.66
N VAL A 1040 -20.70 33.97 6.52
CA VAL A 1040 -20.58 34.72 5.25
C VAL A 1040 -21.92 35.32 4.84
N THR A 1041 -23.00 34.55 4.85
CA THR A 1041 -24.32 35.06 4.45
C THR A 1041 -24.90 36.04 5.49
N ASP A 1042 -24.60 35.86 6.77
CA ASP A 1042 -24.94 36.83 7.82
C ASP A 1042 -24.23 38.16 7.61
N SER A 1043 -22.95 38.14 7.22
CA SER A 1043 -22.20 39.36 6.92
C SER A 1043 -22.85 40.17 5.79
N MET A 1044 -23.24 39.49 4.71
CA MET A 1044 -23.90 40.11 3.56
C MET A 1044 -25.26 40.69 3.95
N ARG A 1045 -26.12 39.90 4.61
CA ARG A 1045 -27.47 40.32 5.00
C ARG A 1045 -27.45 41.51 5.95
N THR A 1046 -26.58 41.43 6.96
CA THR A 1046 -26.50 42.43 8.03
C THR A 1046 -25.96 43.75 7.52
N THR A 1047 -24.90 43.71 6.71
CA THR A 1047 -24.24 44.91 6.17
C THR A 1047 -25.18 45.72 5.28
N TYR A 1048 -25.99 45.06 4.45
CA TYR A 1048 -26.86 45.73 3.49
C TYR A 1048 -28.34 45.77 3.88
N LEU A 1049 -28.68 45.31 5.10
CA LEU A 1049 -30.04 45.30 5.65
C LEU A 1049 -31.09 44.68 4.70
N THR A 1050 -30.70 43.61 3.99
CA THR A 1050 -31.61 42.88 3.08
C THR A 1050 -32.47 41.88 3.85
N ASP A 1051 -33.61 41.47 3.27
CA ASP A 1051 -34.45 40.43 3.84
C ASP A 1051 -33.68 39.12 3.97
N PHE A 1052 -32.98 38.74 2.90
CA PHE A 1052 -32.26 37.48 2.78
C PHE A 1052 -30.85 37.69 2.23
N ALA A 1053 -29.98 36.71 2.45
CA ALA A 1053 -28.75 36.56 1.67
C ALA A 1053 -28.54 35.11 1.24
N ILE A 1054 -27.89 34.93 0.09
CA ILE A 1054 -27.56 33.62 -0.47
C ILE A 1054 -26.18 33.65 -1.11
N THR A 1055 -25.41 32.58 -0.91
CA THR A 1055 -24.17 32.34 -1.65
C THR A 1055 -24.03 30.85 -1.95
N ASN A 1056 -23.46 30.50 -3.10
CA ASN A 1056 -23.14 29.13 -3.47
C ASN A 1056 -21.95 28.64 -2.65
N SER A 1057 -22.02 27.42 -2.14
CA SER A 1057 -20.94 26.78 -1.35
C SER A 1057 -19.66 26.56 -2.15
N GLY A 1058 -19.73 26.53 -3.48
CA GLY A 1058 -18.57 26.46 -4.38
C GLY A 1058 -17.60 27.62 -4.23
N GLY A 1059 -18.12 28.79 -3.85
CA GLY A 1059 -17.36 30.01 -3.56
C GLY A 1059 -16.62 30.01 -2.22
N LEU A 1060 -16.91 29.07 -1.32
CA LEU A 1060 -16.29 28.96 0.01
C LEU A 1060 -15.19 27.91 -0.03
N ARG A 1061 -13.93 28.31 0.22
CA ARG A 1061 -12.75 27.47 -0.14
C ARG A 1061 -11.93 26.94 1.03
N ALA A 1062 -12.11 27.49 2.24
CA ALA A 1062 -11.34 27.10 3.42
C ALA A 1062 -12.13 27.31 4.73
N ASP A 1063 -11.50 26.93 5.83
CA ASP A 1063 -11.94 27.24 7.18
C ASP A 1063 -11.75 28.75 7.46
N LEU A 1064 -12.61 29.35 8.29
CA LEU A 1064 -12.52 30.78 8.60
C LEU A 1064 -11.66 31.06 9.86
N THR A 1065 -11.59 30.10 10.78
CA THR A 1065 -10.83 30.25 12.03
C THR A 1065 -9.44 29.65 11.90
N CYS A 1066 -8.44 30.34 12.45
CA CYS A 1066 -7.13 29.76 12.70
C CYS A 1066 -7.22 28.69 13.79
N PRO A 1067 -6.71 27.46 13.63
CA PRO A 1067 -6.61 26.49 14.72
C PRO A 1067 -5.36 26.73 15.61
N PRO A 1068 -5.38 26.35 16.89
CA PRO A 1068 -4.24 26.54 17.80
C PRO A 1068 -3.13 25.52 17.62
N GLY A 1069 -1.88 25.95 17.87
CA GLY A 1069 -0.76 25.03 18.09
C GLY A 1069 -0.33 24.21 16.87
N VAL A 1070 -0.83 24.54 15.69
CA VAL A 1070 -0.45 23.91 14.42
C VAL A 1070 -0.09 25.04 13.45
N PRO A 1071 1.10 25.05 12.82
CA PRO A 1071 1.22 25.65 11.50
C PRO A 1071 0.33 24.80 10.61
N ASP A 1072 -0.96 25.10 10.58
CA ASP A 1072 -1.94 24.29 9.87
C ASP A 1072 -1.66 24.44 8.37
N PRO A 1073 -1.18 23.38 7.72
CA PRO A 1073 -0.81 23.46 6.32
C PRO A 1073 -2.05 23.49 5.42
N ASN A 1074 -3.27 23.32 5.96
CA ASN A 1074 -4.54 23.49 5.23
C ASN A 1074 -5.17 24.89 5.41
N THR A 1075 -4.72 25.70 6.38
CA THR A 1075 -5.13 27.11 6.53
C THR A 1075 -3.90 28.00 6.29
N GLY A 1076 -3.74 28.42 5.03
CA GLY A 1076 -2.52 29.04 4.53
C GLY A 1076 -1.90 30.08 5.46
N ASP A 1077 -0.60 29.89 5.75
CA ASP A 1077 0.50 30.74 6.27
C ASP A 1077 0.24 31.96 7.20
N PHE A 1078 -1.00 32.31 7.51
CA PHE A 1078 -1.37 33.61 8.09
C PHE A 1078 -2.18 33.47 9.38
N CYS A 1079 -1.84 32.45 10.17
CA CYS A 1079 -2.40 32.20 11.50
C CYS A 1079 -1.33 32.39 12.58
N PRO A 1080 -1.34 33.52 13.34
CA PRO A 1080 -0.39 33.71 14.43
C PRO A 1080 -0.66 32.72 15.57
N ALA A 1081 0.37 32.39 16.34
CA ALA A 1081 0.21 31.54 17.52
C ALA A 1081 -0.71 32.21 18.56
N TYR A 1082 -1.66 31.44 19.10
CA TYR A 1082 -2.63 31.92 20.08
C TYR A 1082 -3.23 30.75 20.91
N THR A 1083 -3.97 31.07 21.97
CA THR A 1083 -4.66 30.08 22.83
C THR A 1083 -6.19 30.24 22.73
N PRO A 1084 -6.93 29.25 22.19
CA PRO A 1084 -8.38 29.26 22.13
C PRO A 1084 -8.99 28.75 23.43
N PRO A 1085 -10.26 29.11 23.68
CA PRO A 1085 -11.02 30.16 23.00
C PRO A 1085 -10.57 31.59 23.42
N PRO A 1086 -10.69 32.62 22.54
CA PRO A 1086 -11.32 32.59 21.22
C PRO A 1086 -10.41 32.04 20.12
N TYR A 1087 -11.00 31.39 19.12
CA TYR A 1087 -10.37 31.01 17.87
C TYR A 1087 -10.16 32.26 17.00
N LEU A 1088 -8.92 32.65 16.71
CA LEU A 1088 -8.64 33.87 15.96
C LEU A 1088 -9.09 33.77 14.50
N ILE A 1089 -9.44 34.92 13.93
CA ILE A 1089 -9.70 35.09 12.49
C ILE A 1089 -8.79 36.21 12.00
N THR A 1090 -8.03 35.94 10.94
CA THR A 1090 -7.14 36.91 10.31
C THR A 1090 -7.65 37.34 8.94
N ARG A 1091 -7.09 38.44 8.42
CA ARG A 1091 -7.37 38.88 7.05
C ARG A 1091 -7.02 37.81 6.02
N GLY A 1092 -5.93 37.07 6.25
CA GLY A 1092 -5.52 35.93 5.44
C GLY A 1092 -6.56 34.80 5.42
N GLN A 1093 -7.16 34.47 6.56
CA GLN A 1093 -8.23 33.44 6.59
C GLN A 1093 -9.45 33.87 5.79
N VAL A 1094 -9.90 35.12 5.92
CA VAL A 1094 -11.01 35.64 5.13
C VAL A 1094 -10.75 35.52 3.62
N LEU A 1095 -9.55 35.86 3.15
CA LEU A 1095 -9.16 35.73 1.75
C LEU A 1095 -9.03 34.28 1.30
N THR A 1096 -8.60 33.38 2.19
CA THR A 1096 -8.53 31.94 1.90
C THR A 1096 -9.93 31.34 1.74
N VAL A 1097 -10.92 31.83 2.50
CA VAL A 1097 -12.33 31.43 2.34
C VAL A 1097 -12.91 31.97 1.03
N LEU A 1098 -12.63 33.23 0.68
CA LEU A 1098 -13.21 33.96 -0.45
C LEU A 1098 -12.14 34.46 -1.46
N PRO A 1099 -11.44 33.56 -2.18
CA PRO A 1099 -10.25 33.92 -2.97
C PRO A 1099 -10.57 34.57 -4.33
N PHE A 1100 -11.84 34.65 -4.72
CA PHE A 1100 -12.24 35.06 -6.07
C PHE A 1100 -12.35 36.58 -6.27
N GLY A 1101 -12.29 37.35 -5.18
CA GLY A 1101 -12.55 38.80 -5.24
C GLY A 1101 -13.97 39.13 -5.68
N ASN A 1102 -14.91 38.21 -5.44
CA ASN A 1102 -16.34 38.42 -5.69
C ASN A 1102 -16.81 39.67 -4.94
N VAL A 1103 -17.78 40.37 -5.51
CA VAL A 1103 -18.43 41.51 -4.86
C VAL A 1103 -19.83 41.12 -4.41
N VAL A 1104 -20.30 41.69 -3.31
CA VAL A 1104 -21.70 41.54 -2.93
C VAL A 1104 -22.54 42.38 -3.88
N VAL A 1105 -23.65 41.84 -4.32
CA VAL A 1105 -24.68 42.59 -5.03
C VAL A 1105 -25.99 42.53 -4.26
N THR A 1106 -26.77 43.60 -4.35
CA THR A 1106 -28.13 43.65 -3.78
C THR A 1106 -29.15 43.85 -4.88
N LEU A 1107 -30.27 43.13 -4.80
CA LEU A 1107 -31.36 43.23 -5.77
C LEU A 1107 -32.71 42.91 -5.13
N SER A 1108 -33.79 43.21 -5.86
CA SER A 1108 -35.15 42.80 -5.50
C SER A 1108 -35.55 41.58 -6.33
N VAL A 1109 -36.00 40.52 -5.66
CA VAL A 1109 -36.52 39.29 -6.28
C VAL A 1109 -37.94 39.04 -5.83
N ASN A 1110 -38.81 38.57 -6.72
CA ASN A 1110 -40.12 38.07 -6.32
C ASN A 1110 -40.03 36.65 -5.75
N GLY A 1111 -41.06 36.18 -5.06
CA GLY A 1111 -41.06 34.85 -4.44
C GLY A 1111 -40.86 33.69 -5.42
N ALA A 1112 -41.32 33.82 -6.66
CA ALA A 1112 -41.10 32.79 -7.68
C ALA A 1112 -39.63 32.73 -8.12
N GLU A 1113 -38.97 33.89 -8.27
CA GLU A 1113 -37.54 33.99 -8.56
C GLU A 1113 -36.70 33.41 -7.41
N LEU A 1114 -37.05 33.76 -6.15
CA LEU A 1114 -36.42 33.18 -4.97
C LEU A 1114 -36.57 31.65 -4.94
N LYS A 1115 -37.77 31.13 -5.27
CA LYS A 1115 -37.99 29.69 -5.40
C LYS A 1115 -37.05 29.09 -6.44
N THR A 1116 -36.92 29.70 -7.62
CA THR A 1116 -36.00 29.23 -8.67
C THR A 1116 -34.55 29.17 -8.19
N MET A 1117 -34.08 30.17 -7.44
CA MET A 1117 -32.72 30.16 -6.86
C MET A 1117 -32.52 28.99 -5.91
N LEU A 1118 -33.47 28.75 -5.00
CA LEU A 1118 -33.41 27.65 -4.04
C LEU A 1118 -33.51 26.28 -4.73
N GLU A 1119 -34.39 26.16 -5.73
CA GLU A 1119 -34.55 24.96 -6.55
C GLU A 1119 -33.26 24.62 -7.33
N ASN A 1120 -32.58 25.62 -7.89
CA ASN A 1120 -31.27 25.44 -8.52
C ASN A 1120 -30.26 24.94 -7.49
N GLY A 1121 -30.20 25.57 -6.32
CA GLY A 1121 -29.22 25.22 -5.30
C GLY A 1121 -29.30 23.75 -4.85
N VAL A 1122 -30.50 23.17 -4.79
CA VAL A 1122 -30.68 21.75 -4.41
C VAL A 1122 -30.88 20.81 -5.60
N SER A 1123 -30.68 21.26 -6.84
CA SER A 1123 -30.98 20.47 -8.05
C SER A 1123 -30.05 19.27 -8.23
N ALA A 1124 -28.80 19.36 -7.75
CA ALA A 1124 -27.80 18.30 -7.86
C ALA A 1124 -27.85 17.30 -6.69
N MET A 1125 -28.57 17.60 -5.60
CA MET A 1125 -28.64 16.74 -4.42
C MET A 1125 -29.11 15.32 -4.79
N PRO A 1126 -28.50 14.26 -4.20
CA PRO A 1126 -27.51 14.29 -3.12
C PRO A 1126 -26.04 14.43 -3.58
N ALA A 1127 -25.77 14.68 -4.87
CA ALA A 1127 -24.40 14.84 -5.36
C ALA A 1127 -23.72 16.10 -4.77
N VAL A 1128 -22.41 16.00 -4.51
CA VAL A 1128 -21.56 17.09 -4.02
C VAL A 1128 -21.37 18.10 -5.14
N ASN A 1129 -21.96 19.30 -5.04
CA ASN A 1129 -21.88 20.31 -6.10
C ASN A 1129 -21.78 21.73 -5.54
N GLY A 1130 -21.00 22.59 -6.20
CA GLY A 1130 -20.75 23.98 -5.77
C GLY A 1130 -22.01 24.84 -5.67
N ARG A 1131 -23.05 24.54 -6.45
CA ARG A 1131 -24.32 25.28 -6.45
C ARG A 1131 -25.08 25.20 -5.13
N PHE A 1132 -24.74 24.29 -4.21
CA PHE A 1132 -25.49 24.13 -2.97
C PHE A 1132 -25.54 25.46 -2.18
N PRO A 1133 -26.72 25.96 -1.79
CA PRO A 1133 -26.87 27.34 -1.31
C PRO A 1133 -26.66 27.41 0.21
N GLN A 1134 -25.78 28.30 0.66
CA GLN A 1134 -25.75 28.78 2.03
C GLN A 1134 -26.64 30.03 2.12
N VAL A 1135 -27.41 30.20 3.20
CA VAL A 1135 -28.45 31.23 3.30
C VAL A 1135 -28.45 31.95 4.65
N SER A 1136 -28.98 33.18 4.67
CA SER A 1136 -29.22 33.97 5.89
C SER A 1136 -30.57 34.69 5.85
N GLY A 1137 -31.23 34.84 7.01
CA GLY A 1137 -32.57 35.45 7.14
C GLY A 1137 -33.72 34.57 6.66
N LEU A 1138 -33.40 33.40 6.09
CA LEU A 1138 -34.29 32.44 5.45
C LEU A 1138 -34.00 31.04 5.99
N CYS A 1139 -35.05 30.27 6.28
CA CYS A 1139 -34.95 28.82 6.42
C CYS A 1139 -35.82 28.13 5.38
N PHE A 1140 -35.28 27.15 4.65
CA PHE A 1140 -36.05 26.41 3.66
C PHE A 1140 -35.95 24.89 3.83
N THR A 1141 -37.01 24.23 3.39
CA THR A 1141 -37.15 22.78 3.37
C THR A 1141 -37.22 22.30 1.93
N TYR A 1142 -36.62 21.15 1.67
CA TYR A 1142 -36.68 20.52 0.36
C TYR A 1142 -36.80 18.99 0.45
N ASN A 1143 -37.22 18.35 -0.64
CA ASN A 1143 -37.34 16.91 -0.78
C ASN A 1143 -36.60 16.44 -2.04
N ILE A 1144 -35.56 15.62 -1.87
CA ILE A 1144 -34.73 15.12 -2.98
C ILE A 1144 -35.52 14.15 -3.88
N SER A 1145 -36.54 13.47 -3.34
CA SER A 1145 -37.42 12.58 -4.10
C SER A 1145 -38.30 13.32 -5.10
N SER A 1146 -38.50 14.63 -4.93
CA SER A 1146 -39.25 15.42 -5.90
C SER A 1146 -38.45 15.67 -7.18
N PRO A 1147 -39.11 15.81 -8.34
CA PRO A 1147 -38.46 16.17 -9.59
C PRO A 1147 -37.63 17.46 -9.44
N VAL A 1148 -36.48 17.52 -10.12
CA VAL A 1148 -35.66 18.75 -10.20
C VAL A 1148 -36.53 19.93 -10.63
N GLY A 1149 -36.41 21.06 -9.93
CA GLY A 1149 -37.27 22.24 -10.11
C GLY A 1149 -38.55 22.24 -9.27
N ASN A 1150 -38.83 21.16 -8.54
CA ASN A 1150 -39.96 21.05 -7.59
C ASN A 1150 -39.52 20.42 -6.24
N ARG A 1151 -38.25 20.56 -5.87
CA ARG A 1151 -37.68 20.02 -4.64
C ARG A 1151 -37.97 20.89 -3.44
N VAL A 1152 -38.11 22.21 -3.58
CA VAL A 1152 -38.35 23.12 -2.46
C VAL A 1152 -39.81 23.00 -2.00
N THR A 1153 -40.00 22.51 -0.78
CA THR A 1153 -41.32 22.25 -0.18
C THR A 1153 -41.88 23.43 0.59
N GLY A 1154 -41.03 24.34 1.05
CA GLY A 1154 -41.45 25.56 1.73
C GLY A 1154 -40.30 26.33 2.33
N ALA A 1155 -40.56 27.60 2.65
CA ALA A 1155 -39.60 28.48 3.32
C ALA A 1155 -40.28 29.38 4.35
N VAL A 1156 -39.54 29.73 5.40
CA VAL A 1156 -39.94 30.64 6.47
C VAL A 1156 -38.83 31.66 6.71
N ARG A 1157 -39.20 32.85 7.21
CA ARG A 1157 -38.21 33.81 7.70
C ARG A 1157 -37.52 33.23 8.93
N GLN A 1158 -36.22 33.47 9.04
CA GLN A 1158 -35.50 33.16 10.26
C GLN A 1158 -35.91 34.18 11.34
N ALA A 1159 -36.25 33.69 12.54
CA ALA A 1159 -36.62 34.56 13.66
C ALA A 1159 -35.39 35.23 14.27
N ALA A 1160 -35.58 36.27 15.09
CA ALA A 1160 -34.48 37.04 15.69
C ALA A 1160 -33.59 36.21 16.63
N ASP A 1161 -34.12 35.12 17.20
CA ASP A 1161 -33.37 34.16 18.02
C ASP A 1161 -32.61 33.11 17.19
N GLY A 1162 -32.65 33.22 15.86
CA GLY A 1162 -32.03 32.30 14.91
C GLY A 1162 -32.87 31.07 14.57
N SER A 1163 -34.03 30.86 15.21
CA SER A 1163 -34.89 29.71 14.96
C SER A 1163 -35.64 29.81 13.62
N CYS A 1164 -35.94 28.67 13.02
CA CYS A 1164 -36.72 28.58 11.78
C CYS A 1164 -38.25 28.57 12.06
N THR A 1165 -38.72 29.53 12.87
CA THR A 1165 -40.13 29.62 13.34
C THR A 1165 -40.82 30.92 12.92
N GLY A 1166 -40.17 31.74 12.08
CA GLY A 1166 -40.74 32.99 11.61
C GLY A 1166 -41.88 32.83 10.61
N ALA A 1167 -42.37 33.95 10.10
CA ALA A 1167 -43.47 33.97 9.13
C ALA A 1167 -43.13 33.22 7.84
N ALA A 1168 -44.13 32.58 7.23
CA ALA A 1168 -43.97 31.91 5.93
C ALA A 1168 -43.49 32.90 4.86
N VAL A 1169 -42.54 32.45 4.03
CA VAL A 1169 -42.10 33.18 2.84
C VAL A 1169 -42.99 32.77 1.69
N ASP A 1170 -43.69 33.74 1.11
CA ASP A 1170 -44.46 33.54 -0.11
C ASP A 1170 -43.49 33.32 -1.28
N LEU A 1171 -43.50 32.10 -1.82
CA LEU A 1171 -42.69 31.65 -2.96
C LEU A 1171 -43.43 31.78 -4.31
N THR A 1172 -44.43 32.66 -4.36
CA THR A 1172 -45.12 33.06 -5.60
C THR A 1172 -44.68 34.45 -6.06
N SER A 1173 -45.07 34.87 -7.27
CA SER A 1173 -44.73 36.19 -7.79
C SER A 1173 -45.46 37.36 -7.10
N ALA A 1174 -46.30 37.09 -6.09
CA ALA A 1174 -47.13 38.11 -5.44
C ALA A 1174 -46.35 38.98 -4.44
N THR A 1175 -45.24 38.48 -3.90
CA THR A 1175 -44.42 39.19 -2.90
C THR A 1175 -43.00 39.40 -3.41
N THR A 1176 -42.39 40.54 -3.09
CA THR A 1176 -41.00 40.89 -3.43
C THR A 1176 -40.16 41.00 -2.16
N TYR A 1177 -38.91 40.55 -2.24
CA TYR A 1177 -37.93 40.56 -1.17
C TYR A 1177 -36.63 41.21 -1.65
N SER A 1178 -35.94 41.87 -0.73
CA SER A 1178 -34.56 42.32 -0.95
C SER A 1178 -33.58 41.19 -0.63
N ILE A 1179 -32.62 40.93 -1.53
CA ILE A 1179 -31.64 39.87 -1.35
C ILE A 1179 -30.23 40.39 -1.60
N ALA A 1180 -29.27 39.92 -0.80
CA ALA A 1180 -27.85 40.04 -1.06
C ALA A 1180 -27.31 38.70 -1.60
N GLU A 1181 -26.58 38.74 -2.72
CA GLU A 1181 -25.89 37.57 -3.27
C GLU A 1181 -24.50 37.96 -3.79
N ASN A 1182 -23.70 37.00 -4.24
CA ASN A 1182 -22.43 37.30 -4.90
C ASN A 1182 -22.64 37.57 -6.40
N ASP A 1183 -21.77 38.39 -7.00
CA ASP A 1183 -21.84 38.78 -8.41
C ASP A 1183 -21.71 37.60 -9.39
N PHE A 1184 -20.95 36.57 -9.03
CA PHE A 1184 -20.86 35.33 -9.80
C PHE A 1184 -22.25 34.70 -10.01
N MET A 1185 -23.00 34.47 -8.92
CA MET A 1185 -24.38 33.96 -8.99
C MET A 1185 -25.32 34.92 -9.70
N ALA A 1186 -25.22 36.22 -9.40
CA ALA A 1186 -26.07 37.23 -10.02
C ALA A 1186 -25.87 37.31 -11.55
N SER A 1187 -24.69 36.93 -12.04
CA SER A 1187 -24.42 36.84 -13.47
C SER A 1187 -24.83 35.51 -14.10
N GLY A 1188 -25.34 34.57 -13.31
CA GLY A 1188 -25.82 33.26 -13.73
C GLY A 1188 -24.85 32.10 -13.52
N GLY A 1189 -23.76 32.33 -12.77
CA GLY A 1189 -22.83 31.29 -12.36
C GLY A 1189 -23.52 30.17 -11.58
N ASP A 1190 -22.99 28.94 -11.65
CA ASP A 1190 -23.58 27.72 -11.05
C ASP A 1190 -25.03 27.42 -11.52
N GLY A 1191 -25.44 27.99 -12.65
CA GLY A 1191 -26.79 27.84 -13.20
C GLY A 1191 -27.87 28.65 -12.49
N TYR A 1192 -27.48 29.59 -11.62
CA TYR A 1192 -28.43 30.51 -11.01
C TYR A 1192 -29.07 31.44 -12.07
N PRO A 1193 -30.26 32.02 -11.80
CA PRO A 1193 -30.86 32.97 -12.71
C PRO A 1193 -29.97 34.21 -12.89
N ASN A 1194 -29.74 34.62 -14.14
CA ASN A 1194 -28.97 35.84 -14.42
C ASN A 1194 -29.79 37.10 -14.10
N PHE A 1195 -29.36 37.81 -13.08
CA PHE A 1195 -29.91 39.07 -12.59
C PHE A 1195 -28.95 40.25 -12.71
N ALA A 1196 -27.81 40.11 -13.40
CA ALA A 1196 -26.76 41.13 -13.46
C ALA A 1196 -27.29 42.50 -13.93
N SER A 1197 -28.28 42.54 -14.82
CA SER A 1197 -28.89 43.78 -15.32
C SER A 1197 -29.78 44.51 -14.30
N ARG A 1198 -30.18 43.84 -13.20
CA ARG A 1198 -31.00 44.39 -12.11
C ARG A 1198 -30.24 44.50 -10.79
N ALA A 1199 -29.02 43.98 -10.73
CA ALA A 1199 -28.21 43.94 -9.52
C ALA A 1199 -27.52 45.28 -9.27
N THR A 1200 -27.47 45.70 -8.00
CA THR A 1200 -26.67 46.85 -7.55
C THR A 1200 -25.38 46.33 -6.93
N THR A 1201 -24.25 46.58 -7.56
CA THR A 1201 -22.91 46.25 -7.04
C THR A 1201 -22.63 47.00 -5.74
N ARG A 1202 -22.04 46.29 -4.78
CA ARG A 1202 -21.61 46.81 -3.47
C ARG A 1202 -20.11 46.58 -3.28
N ASP A 1203 -19.70 46.42 -2.03
CA ASP A 1203 -18.30 46.20 -1.66
C ASP A 1203 -17.85 44.77 -1.93
N VAL A 1204 -16.52 44.58 -1.93
CA VAL A 1204 -15.90 43.27 -2.12
C VAL A 1204 -16.31 42.33 -0.98
N MET A 1205 -16.75 41.13 -1.33
CA MET A 1205 -17.42 40.20 -0.41
C MET A 1205 -16.53 39.76 0.75
N ASP A 1206 -15.23 39.61 0.52
CA ASP A 1206 -14.27 39.30 1.58
C ASP A 1206 -14.08 40.50 2.53
N GLN A 1207 -14.13 41.73 2.02
CA GLN A 1207 -14.10 42.92 2.89
C GLN A 1207 -15.38 43.03 3.72
N VAL A 1208 -16.55 42.75 3.14
CA VAL A 1208 -17.83 42.70 3.87
C VAL A 1208 -17.77 41.69 5.01
N LEU A 1209 -17.19 40.51 4.78
CA LEU A 1209 -16.98 39.51 5.83
C LEU A 1209 -16.02 40.02 6.90
N ALA A 1210 -14.89 40.63 6.50
CA ALA A 1210 -13.89 41.13 7.43
C ALA A 1210 -14.47 42.23 8.35
N ASP A 1211 -15.16 43.21 7.77
CA ASP A 1211 -15.78 44.31 8.50
C ASP A 1211 -16.89 43.82 9.43
N TYR A 1212 -17.67 42.82 9.02
CA TYR A 1212 -18.68 42.19 9.88
C TYR A 1212 -18.08 41.52 11.11
N ILE A 1213 -16.92 40.85 10.96
CA ILE A 1213 -16.22 40.19 12.06
C ILE A 1213 -15.63 41.23 13.01
N ASP A 1214 -14.98 42.27 12.47
CA ASP A 1214 -14.38 43.36 13.25
C ASP A 1214 -15.44 44.16 14.03
N ALA A 1215 -16.62 44.37 13.42
CA ALA A 1215 -17.74 45.08 14.04
C ALA A 1215 -18.64 44.20 14.94
N SER A 1216 -18.29 42.93 15.19
CA SER A 1216 -19.14 42.01 15.95
C SER A 1216 -19.32 42.43 17.41
N ASP A 1217 -20.57 42.42 17.90
CA ASP A 1217 -20.94 42.76 19.29
C ASP A 1217 -21.99 41.78 19.86
N PRO A 1218 -21.70 41.06 20.95
CA PRO A 1218 -20.41 41.00 21.64
C PRO A 1218 -19.38 40.18 20.84
N PRO A 1219 -18.11 40.64 20.75
CA PRO A 1219 -17.03 39.78 20.27
C PRO A 1219 -16.64 38.80 21.39
N PRO A 1220 -16.13 37.60 21.06
CA PRO A 1220 -16.02 36.96 19.75
C PRO A 1220 -17.37 36.42 19.22
N ILE A 1221 -17.48 36.25 17.89
CA ILE A 1221 -18.66 35.63 17.27
C ILE A 1221 -18.88 34.19 17.77
N ASN A 1222 -20.11 33.68 17.72
CA ASN A 1222 -20.41 32.32 18.18
C ASN A 1222 -21.39 31.59 17.22
N PRO A 1223 -20.95 31.24 16.00
CA PRO A 1223 -21.83 30.61 15.03
C PRO A 1223 -22.19 29.18 15.41
N THR A 1224 -23.47 28.85 15.25
CA THR A 1224 -24.02 27.50 15.44
C THR A 1224 -24.72 27.03 14.17
N TYR A 1225 -24.96 25.73 14.06
CA TYR A 1225 -25.92 25.22 13.08
C TYR A 1225 -27.34 25.56 13.55
N GLN A 1226 -28.11 26.21 12.69
CA GLN A 1226 -29.43 26.74 13.03
C GLN A 1226 -30.58 26.01 12.31
N GLY A 1227 -30.27 25.05 11.44
CA GLY A 1227 -31.26 24.33 10.66
C GLY A 1227 -31.79 25.15 9.48
N ARG A 1228 -31.01 26.13 8.98
CA ARG A 1228 -31.42 27.02 7.88
C ARG A 1228 -31.79 26.24 6.61
N ILE A 1229 -31.18 25.08 6.43
CA ILE A 1229 -31.35 24.24 5.24
C ILE A 1229 -31.71 22.83 5.71
N THR A 1230 -32.93 22.38 5.42
CA THR A 1230 -33.43 21.08 5.90
C THR A 1230 -33.93 20.21 4.76
N CYS A 1231 -33.28 19.05 4.59
CA CYS A 1231 -33.77 18.00 3.70
C CYS A 1231 -34.81 17.14 4.44
N THR A 1232 -35.98 16.98 3.83
CA THR A 1232 -37.06 16.14 4.35
C THR A 1232 -36.84 14.67 3.95
N PRO A 1233 -37.00 13.69 4.87
CA PRO A 1233 -36.71 12.29 4.59
C PRO A 1233 -37.45 11.74 3.36
N GLY A 1234 -36.72 11.05 2.48
CA GLY A 1234 -37.23 10.48 1.23
C GLY A 1234 -36.29 9.42 0.64
N VAL A 1235 -36.57 8.98 -0.59
CA VAL A 1235 -35.71 8.10 -1.40
C VAL A 1235 -35.31 8.86 -2.68
N PRO A 1236 -34.01 9.11 -2.94
CA PRO A 1236 -32.84 8.73 -2.13
C PRO A 1236 -32.80 9.45 -0.77
N PRO A 1237 -32.11 8.87 0.24
CA PRO A 1237 -32.05 9.47 1.57
C PRO A 1237 -31.29 10.80 1.55
N CYS A 1238 -31.68 11.70 2.45
CA CYS A 1238 -30.92 12.92 2.74
C CYS A 1238 -29.52 12.56 3.29
N PRO A 1239 -28.51 13.41 3.06
CA PRO A 1239 -27.23 13.27 3.76
C PRO A 1239 -27.43 13.21 5.28
N ALA A 1240 -26.75 12.27 5.93
CA ALA A 1240 -26.82 12.13 7.38
C ALA A 1240 -25.92 13.17 8.06
N PHE A 1241 -26.36 13.70 9.20
CA PHE A 1241 -25.49 14.55 10.02
C PHE A 1241 -24.32 13.74 10.57
N ALA A 1242 -23.12 14.28 10.43
CA ALA A 1242 -21.94 13.77 11.10
C ALA A 1242 -21.97 14.22 12.57
N PRO A 1243 -21.56 13.35 13.52
CA PRO A 1243 -21.53 13.67 14.94
C PRO A 1243 -20.52 14.77 15.30
#